data_AF-A0A093XD14-F1
#
_entry.id   AF-A0A093XD14-F1
#
_cell.length_a   1.000
_cell.length_b   1.000
_cell.length_c   1.000
_cell.angle_alpha   90.00
_cell.angle_beta   90.00
_cell.angle_gamma   90.00
#
_symmetry.space_group_name_H-M   'P 1'
#
loop_
_entity.id
_entity.type
_entity.pdbx_description
1 polymer ?
#
loop_
_entity_poly.entity_id
_entity_poly.type
_entity_poly.pdbx_seq_one_letter_code
_entity_poly.pdbx_strand_id
1 'polypeptide(L)'
;MGKLAYLNNKFGHQATYGCLSGHQHEIDASHIETQLKLLRARNQNTPPTGKTALTNVRVFDGWQIREPSTVVIDGDSITFDPRDVQNAIDGEGGVLLPGLIDSHIHITSLASLETLSSYGITTAMNMGCSNYTLCSALRDQVGLTSFFTAGEGAVAPNSTHAKVFQSRGYVYSPSQAPQFVANVFGNGSEYLKIISEADGFNQAIHDALVSSAHKLGKVTMTHAQDYDSYEVAIRSKTDGLQHVPFDTPLTEEMAQRIKRQAQYVTPTLNIGKIATSNSTIEKIVSGGIDLTYEAGVTSVQRLMRAGVPLLAGTDAIDLAGSFLKDDLIGITLHRELQYLTEAGMSEVEALRAATVVPSIWHNLIGRGSIREGYRADLLLLKPGSDPLRNISNTMDIARVWNGGIEYIAGSADKRPLASNLGAADASRCIALTERHLTHVTKPPHSPGIANVPRLPDRTLLPKCPVSLLARENGPIDLNPELGATHAIRRVKCDEAIPSCYPCISTGRKCDGYGQNMEASLDHPSVLLGALSPSLSIGFLGTEKERGSFYFFQQETAPQLSRFFGNDFWERLLLQAALHERAIRHAIVAIGSLHVRSKQDNSFIKQSQANEWADNFASKNYSQSINTLLEAPSHEGQQSIDVYLICSVLFACLETMLSRYGSAITHVQSGIKILCEVNYDEETRHHQHDVLKVSKLPYISIDMLQDMFVRLDFQVSQMVPGQKGGVKEPTANYAKEVEIPGIFSSLSETREILVSHWHVASDSTSDLWDPMSEKLPAVPPATVWQKKSFGILARWSSAYDAYLNIHGENLTDRKRKGTAVLHILKELGITAMILTKAAVDNDEMKWDVFCPMFQKIVSLAEDIVEADQKPTAGRPAFCMDMALIRPLFAVSCRCRDPIIRRRAISVLRKYDRTEGRWNSFATYEAAQRVMDIEEAGLQSLTSCDDVQEWARISNVSLVFHLTERRATLVYSRLRDEYDQTRQITEVIEW
;
A
#
# COMPACT_ATOMS: atom_id res chain seq x y z
N MET A 1 22.12 -9.24 41.81
CA MET A 1 23.34 -9.85 42.37
C MET A 1 23.45 -11.26 41.81
N GLY A 2 24.55 -11.75 41.23
CA GLY A 2 25.79 -11.09 40.83
C GLY A 2 26.87 -12.15 40.48
N LYS A 3 27.35 -12.15 39.22
CA LYS A 3 28.61 -12.73 38.67
C LYS A 3 28.44 -13.05 37.19
N LEU A 4 28.84 -12.12 36.31
CA LEU A 4 29.25 -12.41 34.92
C LEU A 4 30.03 -11.20 34.37
N ALA A 5 31.20 -10.96 34.95
CA ALA A 5 32.13 -9.93 34.51
C ALA A 5 33.54 -10.25 35.04
N TYR A 6 34.22 -11.25 34.47
CA TYR A 6 35.68 -11.32 34.41
C TYR A 6 36.15 -12.40 33.42
N LEU A 7 37.32 -12.18 32.83
CA LEU A 7 38.05 -13.00 31.84
C LEU A 7 37.78 -12.71 30.36
N ASN A 8 38.09 -11.47 29.99
CA ASN A 8 38.65 -11.17 28.66
C ASN A 8 40.19 -11.13 28.77
N ASN A 9 40.92 -11.37 27.66
CA ASN A 9 42.39 -11.35 27.53
C ASN A 9 43.23 -12.45 28.23
N LYS A 10 43.64 -13.47 27.46
CA LYS A 10 45.04 -13.57 26.95
C LYS A 10 45.23 -14.73 25.98
N PHE A 11 45.66 -14.39 24.76
CA PHE A 11 46.66 -15.04 23.89
C PHE A 11 46.26 -14.83 22.43
N GLY A 12 47.07 -14.07 21.70
CA GLY A 12 46.98 -13.97 20.25
C GLY A 12 48.34 -14.23 19.63
N HIS A 13 48.36 -14.85 18.44
CA HIS A 13 49.26 -14.47 17.36
C HIS A 13 48.76 -15.05 16.03
N GLN A 14 48.44 -14.14 15.10
CA GLN A 14 48.55 -14.22 13.64
C GLN A 14 48.36 -15.56 12.90
N ALA A 15 47.30 -15.62 12.10
CA ALA A 15 47.38 -16.03 10.70
C ALA A 15 46.50 -15.09 9.86
N THR A 16 47.09 -14.37 8.90
CA THR A 16 46.42 -13.32 8.09
C THR A 16 46.05 -13.84 6.70
N TYR A 17 44.76 -13.80 6.34
CA TYR A 17 44.31 -13.81 4.94
C TYR A 17 42.98 -13.06 4.76
N GLY A 18 42.98 -12.06 3.86
CA GLY A 18 41.80 -11.58 3.11
C GLY A 18 40.64 -10.90 3.86
N CYS A 19 40.73 -9.60 4.14
CA CYS A 19 39.56 -8.81 4.56
C CYS A 19 38.64 -8.47 3.38
N LEU A 20 37.43 -9.04 3.34
CA LEU A 20 36.26 -8.51 2.64
C LEU A 20 35.01 -8.70 3.51
N SER A 21 34.83 -7.82 4.50
CA SER A 21 33.62 -7.79 5.35
C SER A 21 33.43 -6.38 5.92
N GLY A 22 32.30 -5.73 5.63
CA GLY A 22 32.07 -4.36 6.12
C GLY A 22 30.64 -3.80 6.08
N HIS A 23 29.78 -4.20 5.13
CA HIS A 23 28.52 -3.45 4.87
C HIS A 23 27.19 -4.23 4.99
N GLN A 24 27.22 -5.51 5.39
CA GLN A 24 26.00 -6.31 5.56
C GLN A 24 25.62 -6.58 7.02
N HIS A 25 26.55 -6.38 7.97
CA HIS A 25 26.27 -6.50 9.41
C HIS A 25 25.35 -5.40 9.96
N GLU A 26 25.34 -4.21 9.38
CA GLU A 26 24.54 -3.07 9.88
C GLU A 26 23.07 -3.14 9.42
N ILE A 27 22.79 -3.64 8.22
CA ILE A 27 21.44 -3.64 7.64
C ILE A 27 20.55 -4.69 8.30
N ASP A 28 21.07 -5.91 8.49
CA ASP A 28 20.36 -6.99 9.15
C ASP A 28 20.06 -6.60 10.61
N ALA A 29 21.09 -6.11 11.32
CA ALA A 29 20.96 -5.56 12.67
C ALA A 29 19.91 -4.43 12.75
N SER A 30 19.86 -3.51 11.78
CA SER A 30 18.90 -2.40 11.76
C SER A 30 17.44 -2.85 11.58
N HIS A 31 17.16 -3.83 10.70
CA HIS A 31 15.81 -4.40 10.57
C HIS A 31 15.42 -5.14 11.86
N ILE A 32 16.30 -6.01 12.37
CA ILE A 32 16.08 -6.75 13.61
C ILE A 32 15.82 -5.78 14.78
N GLU A 33 16.65 -4.74 14.94
CA GLU A 33 16.48 -3.74 16.00
C GLU A 33 15.18 -2.94 15.83
N THR A 34 14.79 -2.62 14.60
CA THR A 34 13.51 -1.96 14.31
C THR A 34 12.32 -2.84 14.70
N GLN A 35 12.30 -4.11 14.29
CA GLN A 35 11.25 -5.05 14.71
C GLN A 35 11.23 -5.24 16.23
N LEU A 36 12.40 -5.43 16.88
CA LEU A 36 12.50 -5.54 18.34
C LEU A 36 12.05 -4.26 19.07
N LYS A 37 12.24 -3.07 18.50
CA LYS A 37 11.70 -1.81 19.03
C LYS A 37 10.17 -1.77 18.92
N LEU A 38 9.60 -2.12 17.76
CA LEU A 38 8.15 -2.19 17.56
C LEU A 38 7.50 -3.21 18.51
N LEU A 39 8.09 -4.39 18.67
CA LEU A 39 7.62 -5.43 19.58
C LEU A 39 7.67 -5.00 21.06
N ARG A 40 8.66 -4.18 21.46
CA ARG A 40 8.73 -3.57 22.80
C ARG A 40 7.74 -2.42 23.00
N ALA A 41 7.38 -1.72 21.93
CA ALA A 41 6.40 -0.63 21.97
C ALA A 41 4.95 -1.15 21.94
N ARG A 42 4.73 -2.37 21.45
CA ARG A 42 3.42 -3.04 21.47
C ARG A 42 3.03 -3.37 22.92
N ASN A 43 1.99 -2.70 23.42
CA ASN A 43 1.27 -3.20 24.61
C ASN A 43 0.66 -4.56 24.26
N GLN A 44 1.17 -5.63 24.89
CA GLN A 44 0.55 -6.94 24.81
C GLN A 44 -0.74 -6.92 25.63
N ASN A 45 -1.88 -6.92 24.96
CA ASN A 45 -3.17 -7.12 25.61
C ASN A 45 -3.14 -8.49 26.31
N THR A 46 -3.37 -8.53 27.63
CA THR A 46 -3.69 -9.80 28.28
C THR A 46 -4.98 -10.38 27.67
N PRO A 47 -5.11 -11.71 27.55
CA PRO A 47 -6.35 -12.34 27.13
C PRO A 47 -7.55 -11.80 27.93
N PRO A 48 -8.71 -11.53 27.29
CA PRO A 48 -9.89 -11.01 27.96
C PRO A 48 -10.25 -11.82 29.20
N THR A 49 -10.39 -11.14 30.34
CA THR A 49 -10.91 -11.75 31.57
C THR A 49 -12.43 -11.84 31.49
N GLY A 50 -12.93 -12.94 30.93
CA GLY A 50 -14.36 -13.25 30.86
C GLY A 50 -14.75 -14.02 29.61
N LYS A 51 -15.94 -14.61 29.66
CA LYS A 51 -16.61 -15.30 28.57
C LYS A 51 -17.34 -14.34 27.63
N THR A 52 -17.14 -14.51 26.34
CA THR A 52 -17.86 -13.81 25.26
C THR A 52 -18.64 -14.80 24.40
N ALA A 53 -19.96 -14.68 24.35
CA ALA A 53 -20.80 -15.54 23.52
C ALA A 53 -20.97 -14.94 22.11
N LEU A 54 -20.59 -15.71 21.09
CA LEU A 54 -20.96 -15.51 19.70
C LEU A 54 -22.31 -16.22 19.48
N THR A 55 -23.40 -15.47 19.47
CA THR A 55 -24.77 -15.99 19.29
C THR A 55 -25.17 -15.96 17.81
N ASN A 56 -26.18 -16.75 17.43
CA ASN A 56 -26.75 -16.72 16.07
C ASN A 56 -25.70 -16.93 14.95
N VAL A 57 -24.72 -17.80 15.21
CA VAL A 57 -23.64 -18.16 14.27
C VAL A 57 -23.89 -19.52 13.63
N ARG A 58 -23.67 -19.62 12.32
CA ARG A 58 -23.74 -20.88 11.57
C ARG A 58 -22.36 -21.53 11.52
N VAL A 59 -22.12 -22.48 12.42
CA VAL A 59 -20.80 -23.10 12.61
C VAL A 59 -20.45 -24.07 11.47
N PHE A 60 -19.27 -23.91 10.86
CA PHE A 60 -18.67 -24.94 9.99
C PHE A 60 -18.00 -26.03 10.85
N ASP A 61 -18.47 -27.27 10.72
CA ASP A 61 -17.99 -28.40 11.53
C ASP A 61 -16.81 -29.18 10.92
N GLY A 62 -16.27 -28.68 9.81
CA GLY A 62 -15.26 -29.36 8.99
C GLY A 62 -15.84 -30.10 7.77
N TRP A 63 -17.16 -30.20 7.62
CA TRP A 63 -17.82 -30.80 6.44
C TRP A 63 -19.04 -30.01 5.95
N GLN A 64 -19.81 -29.43 6.87
CA GLN A 64 -21.02 -28.68 6.56
C GLN A 64 -21.20 -27.50 7.49
N ILE A 65 -21.96 -26.51 7.03
CA ILE A 65 -22.38 -25.37 7.84
C ILE A 65 -23.68 -25.75 8.55
N ARG A 66 -23.67 -25.68 9.88
CA ARG A 66 -24.80 -26.03 10.75
C ARG A 66 -25.85 -24.91 10.82
N GLU A 67 -26.98 -25.23 11.43
CA GLU A 67 -28.00 -24.25 11.80
C GLU A 67 -27.44 -23.22 12.80
N PRO A 68 -28.04 -22.02 12.91
CA PRO A 68 -27.62 -21.00 13.86
C PRO A 68 -27.54 -21.53 15.31
N SER A 69 -26.44 -21.21 15.98
CA SER A 69 -26.09 -21.73 17.30
C SER A 69 -25.31 -20.67 18.10
N THR A 70 -24.85 -21.04 19.30
CA THR A 70 -23.99 -20.19 20.13
C THR A 70 -22.65 -20.88 20.37
N VAL A 71 -21.56 -20.14 20.18
CA VAL A 71 -20.19 -20.54 20.52
C VAL A 71 -19.66 -19.54 21.54
N VAL A 72 -19.01 -19.98 22.62
CA VAL A 72 -18.48 -19.08 23.65
C VAL A 72 -16.96 -19.11 23.60
N ILE A 73 -16.35 -17.93 23.64
CA ILE A 73 -14.92 -17.73 23.88
C ILE A 73 -14.74 -17.60 25.39
N ASP A 74 -13.91 -18.41 26.01
CA ASP A 74 -13.53 -18.35 27.43
C ASP A 74 -12.01 -18.23 27.55
N GLY A 75 -11.53 -17.03 27.86
CA GLY A 75 -10.11 -16.68 27.79
C GLY A 75 -9.56 -16.85 26.37
N ASP A 76 -8.62 -17.78 26.20
CA ASP A 76 -8.04 -18.15 24.90
C ASP A 76 -8.68 -19.40 24.26
N SER A 77 -9.74 -19.95 24.86
CA SER A 77 -10.34 -21.24 24.51
C SER A 77 -11.80 -21.14 24.07
N ILE A 78 -12.30 -22.18 23.39
CA ILE A 78 -13.70 -22.33 22.96
C ILE A 78 -14.45 -23.20 23.98
N THR A 79 -15.63 -22.75 24.40
CA THR A 79 -16.61 -23.55 25.15
C THR A 79 -18.01 -23.42 24.56
N PHE A 80 -18.87 -24.39 24.81
CA PHE A 80 -20.30 -24.33 24.53
C PHE A 80 -21.14 -24.07 25.80
N ASP A 81 -20.52 -23.74 26.93
CA ASP A 81 -21.20 -23.39 28.18
C ASP A 81 -21.51 -21.88 28.29
N PRO A 82 -22.78 -21.45 28.12
CA PRO A 82 -23.18 -20.03 28.15
C PRO A 82 -23.34 -19.47 29.57
N ARG A 83 -23.06 -20.24 30.62
CA ARG A 83 -23.06 -19.71 32.00
C ARG A 83 -21.92 -18.72 32.19
N ASP A 84 -22.20 -17.67 32.95
CA ASP A 84 -21.25 -16.63 33.34
C ASP A 84 -20.63 -15.86 32.16
N VAL A 85 -21.36 -15.74 31.06
CA VAL A 85 -21.05 -14.87 29.91
C VAL A 85 -21.20 -13.39 30.29
N GLN A 86 -20.14 -12.60 30.11
CA GLN A 86 -20.16 -11.15 30.35
C GLN A 86 -20.54 -10.35 29.09
N ASN A 87 -20.13 -10.81 27.91
CA ASN A 87 -20.35 -10.13 26.63
C ASN A 87 -21.07 -11.04 25.63
N ALA A 88 -21.96 -10.49 24.81
CA ALA A 88 -22.58 -11.22 23.71
C ALA A 88 -22.42 -10.45 22.39
N ILE A 89 -22.10 -11.17 21.32
CA ILE A 89 -21.96 -10.67 19.95
C ILE A 89 -22.94 -11.47 19.09
N ASP A 90 -23.88 -10.78 18.44
CA ASP A 90 -24.75 -11.41 17.44
C ASP A 90 -23.95 -11.63 16.15
N GLY A 91 -23.93 -12.86 15.65
CA GLY A 91 -23.32 -13.23 14.37
C GLY A 91 -24.20 -12.95 13.15
N GLU A 92 -25.44 -12.49 13.37
CA GLU A 92 -26.41 -12.10 12.33
C GLU A 92 -26.74 -13.21 11.32
N GLY A 93 -26.55 -14.48 11.69
CA GLY A 93 -26.69 -15.65 10.79
C GLY A 93 -25.47 -15.90 9.90
N GLY A 94 -24.37 -15.17 10.11
CA GLY A 94 -23.08 -15.34 9.46
C GLY A 94 -22.43 -16.70 9.74
N VAL A 95 -21.48 -17.08 8.88
CA VAL A 95 -20.80 -18.38 8.96
C VAL A 95 -19.56 -18.25 9.86
N LEU A 96 -19.50 -19.05 10.91
CA LEU A 96 -18.34 -19.11 11.81
C LEU A 96 -17.43 -20.28 11.40
N LEU A 97 -16.21 -19.94 11.02
CA LEU A 97 -15.14 -20.84 10.62
C LEU A 97 -14.09 -20.96 11.73
N PRO A 98 -13.38 -22.11 11.82
CA PRO A 98 -12.07 -22.12 12.46
C PRO A 98 -11.16 -21.12 11.76
N GLY A 99 -10.27 -20.48 12.51
CA GLY A 99 -9.24 -19.61 11.95
C GLY A 99 -8.40 -20.34 10.90
N LEU A 100 -8.08 -19.65 9.81
CA LEU A 100 -7.37 -20.24 8.68
C LEU A 100 -5.90 -20.51 9.02
N ILE A 101 -5.33 -21.50 8.35
CA ILE A 101 -3.96 -21.98 8.51
C ILE A 101 -3.24 -21.90 7.15
N ASP A 102 -2.22 -21.04 7.05
CA ASP A 102 -1.31 -21.03 5.91
C ASP A 102 -0.17 -22.04 6.15
N SER A 103 -0.06 -23.03 5.27
CA SER A 103 0.89 -24.15 5.40
C SER A 103 2.24 -23.91 4.68
N HIS A 104 2.47 -22.74 4.08
CA HIS A 104 3.75 -22.35 3.49
C HIS A 104 3.86 -20.82 3.39
N ILE A 105 4.65 -20.18 4.26
CA ILE A 105 4.83 -18.72 4.22
C ILE A 105 6.21 -18.30 4.75
N HIS A 106 6.64 -17.07 4.47
CA HIS A 106 7.87 -16.47 4.99
C HIS A 106 7.63 -15.10 5.68
N ILE A 107 7.55 -15.14 7.01
CA ILE A 107 7.28 -14.00 7.91
C ILE A 107 8.59 -13.38 8.40
N THR A 108 8.75 -12.06 8.29
CA THR A 108 9.96 -11.35 8.78
C THR A 108 9.67 -10.11 9.64
N SER A 109 8.40 -9.75 9.85
CA SER A 109 7.99 -8.53 10.55
C SER A 109 6.69 -8.70 11.34
N LEU A 110 6.46 -7.76 12.27
CA LEU A 110 5.20 -7.65 13.00
C LEU A 110 4.01 -7.34 12.07
N ALA A 111 4.24 -6.53 11.03
CA ALA A 111 3.21 -6.13 10.07
C ALA A 111 2.66 -7.33 9.27
N SER A 112 3.48 -8.35 8.98
CA SER A 112 2.98 -9.60 8.38
C SER A 112 1.96 -10.30 9.29
N LEU A 113 2.19 -10.33 10.61
CA LEU A 113 1.27 -10.98 11.57
C LEU A 113 -0.05 -10.21 11.68
N GLU A 114 -0.01 -8.88 11.63
CA GLU A 114 -1.20 -8.02 11.60
C GLU A 114 -1.99 -8.19 10.29
N THR A 115 -1.28 -8.33 9.17
CA THR A 115 -1.90 -8.58 7.85
C THR A 115 -2.53 -9.96 7.78
N LEU A 116 -1.84 -11.01 8.24
CA LEU A 116 -2.42 -12.36 8.32
C LEU A 116 -3.67 -12.39 9.20
N SER A 117 -3.64 -11.69 10.33
CA SER A 117 -4.78 -11.56 11.25
C SER A 117 -5.98 -10.87 10.60
N SER A 118 -5.75 -9.82 9.80
CA SER A 118 -6.86 -9.09 9.14
C SER A 118 -7.56 -9.92 8.06
N TYR A 119 -6.86 -10.89 7.46
CA TYR A 119 -7.41 -11.87 6.51
C TYR A 119 -7.89 -13.17 7.19
N GLY A 120 -7.94 -13.26 8.53
CA GLY A 120 -8.44 -14.45 9.22
C GLY A 120 -7.48 -15.64 9.27
N ILE A 121 -6.20 -15.46 8.89
CA ILE A 121 -5.14 -16.45 9.07
C ILE A 121 -4.63 -16.32 10.50
N THR A 122 -5.05 -17.25 11.36
CA THR A 122 -4.74 -17.25 12.80
C THR A 122 -3.51 -18.09 13.13
N THR A 123 -3.14 -18.98 12.22
CA THR A 123 -2.01 -19.92 12.35
C THR A 123 -1.20 -19.95 11.05
N ALA A 124 0.13 -19.99 11.13
CA ALA A 124 0.98 -20.05 9.95
C ALA A 124 2.20 -20.99 10.12
N MET A 125 2.67 -21.55 9.01
CA MET A 125 3.85 -22.41 8.95
C MET A 125 4.99 -21.68 8.25
N ASN A 126 5.85 -21.03 9.04
CA ASN A 126 6.95 -20.19 8.60
C ASN A 126 8.17 -21.02 8.13
N MET A 127 8.37 -21.08 6.82
CA MET A 127 9.31 -22.01 6.16
C MET A 127 10.76 -21.57 6.16
N GLY A 128 11.07 -20.36 6.62
CA GLY A 128 12.44 -19.88 6.77
C GLY A 128 12.59 -18.92 7.95
N CYS A 129 13.59 -19.18 8.79
CA CYS A 129 14.02 -18.31 9.86
C CYS A 129 15.53 -18.43 10.06
N SER A 130 16.30 -17.54 9.42
CA SER A 130 17.76 -17.43 9.59
C SER A 130 18.15 -16.72 10.88
N ASN A 131 17.25 -15.90 11.46
CA ASN A 131 17.48 -15.19 12.71
C ASN A 131 16.54 -15.68 13.81
N TYR A 132 16.95 -16.73 14.51
CA TYR A 132 16.17 -17.35 15.60
C TYR A 132 15.73 -16.35 16.68
N THR A 133 16.54 -15.34 17.01
CA THR A 133 16.20 -14.29 17.99
C THR A 133 15.01 -13.46 17.53
N LEU A 134 14.98 -13.02 16.27
CA LEU A 134 13.88 -12.26 15.70
C LEU A 134 12.61 -13.12 15.61
N CYS A 135 12.70 -14.35 15.12
CA CYS A 135 11.53 -15.22 14.99
C CYS A 135 10.95 -15.62 16.35
N SER A 136 11.79 -15.87 17.36
CA SER A 136 11.32 -16.10 18.73
C SER A 136 10.58 -14.88 19.27
N ALA A 137 11.03 -13.66 18.97
CA ALA A 137 10.34 -12.44 19.38
C ALA A 137 9.01 -12.22 18.62
N LEU A 138 8.94 -12.63 17.35
CA LEU A 138 7.72 -12.54 16.52
C LEU A 138 6.69 -13.63 16.84
N ARG A 139 7.09 -14.82 17.30
CA ARG A 139 6.21 -15.98 17.48
C ARG A 139 5.08 -15.72 18.51
N ASP A 140 5.42 -15.06 19.61
CA ASP A 140 4.58 -14.99 20.82
C ASP A 140 3.76 -13.68 20.90
N GLN A 141 3.30 -13.17 19.75
CA GLN A 141 2.52 -11.93 19.69
C GLN A 141 1.03 -12.15 19.99
N VAL A 142 0.67 -11.87 21.24
CA VAL A 142 -0.69 -11.99 21.77
C VAL A 142 -1.68 -11.15 20.94
N GLY A 143 -2.79 -11.79 20.55
CA GLY A 143 -3.84 -11.22 19.70
C GLY A 143 -3.53 -11.18 18.20
N LEU A 144 -2.38 -11.69 17.76
CA LEU A 144 -2.04 -11.85 16.34
C LEU A 144 -1.93 -13.31 15.92
N THR A 145 -1.78 -13.51 14.62
CA THR A 145 -1.38 -14.78 14.00
C THR A 145 -0.17 -15.36 14.71
N SER A 146 -0.30 -16.58 15.21
CA SER A 146 0.83 -17.34 15.76
C SER A 146 1.42 -18.26 14.69
N PHE A 147 2.73 -18.50 14.70
CA PHE A 147 3.36 -19.36 13.70
C PHE A 147 4.33 -20.39 14.29
N PHE A 148 4.49 -21.49 13.56
CA PHE A 148 5.48 -22.53 13.80
C PHE A 148 6.58 -22.40 12.73
N THR A 149 7.84 -22.75 13.02
CA THR A 149 8.94 -22.46 12.10
C THR A 149 9.88 -23.63 11.83
N ALA A 150 10.40 -23.64 10.60
CA ALA A 150 11.50 -24.50 10.17
C ALA A 150 12.85 -24.11 10.79
N GLY A 151 13.06 -22.83 11.12
CA GLY A 151 14.40 -22.30 11.39
C GLY A 151 15.20 -22.14 10.09
N GLU A 152 16.49 -22.39 10.18
CA GLU A 152 17.39 -22.38 9.03
C GLU A 152 17.24 -23.68 8.22
N GLY A 153 16.81 -23.56 6.96
CA GLY A 153 16.64 -24.70 6.07
C GLY A 153 17.96 -25.30 5.60
N ALA A 154 18.02 -26.64 5.52
CA ALA A 154 19.17 -27.34 4.96
C ALA A 154 19.25 -27.11 3.45
N VAL A 155 20.35 -26.54 2.97
CA VAL A 155 20.57 -26.15 1.57
C VAL A 155 21.94 -26.62 1.06
N ALA A 156 22.02 -26.97 -0.23
CA ALA A 156 23.28 -27.37 -0.84
C ALA A 156 24.19 -26.14 -1.10
N PRO A 157 25.50 -26.22 -0.80
CA PRO A 157 26.45 -25.16 -1.13
C PRO A 157 26.45 -24.85 -2.63
N ASN A 158 26.32 -23.57 -2.98
CA ASN A 158 26.25 -23.08 -4.36
C ASN A 158 25.06 -23.60 -5.19
N SER A 159 23.98 -24.09 -4.58
CA SER A 159 22.69 -24.31 -5.27
C SER A 159 22.06 -23.01 -5.76
N THR A 160 21.03 -23.12 -6.60
CA THR A 160 20.19 -21.99 -7.04
C THR A 160 19.56 -21.30 -5.83
N HIS A 161 18.94 -22.05 -4.91
CA HIS A 161 18.39 -21.51 -3.66
C HIS A 161 19.40 -20.68 -2.87
N ALA A 162 20.61 -21.21 -2.67
CA ALA A 162 21.65 -20.57 -1.87
C ALA A 162 22.10 -19.24 -2.48
N LYS A 163 22.19 -19.15 -3.82
CA LYS A 163 22.56 -17.93 -4.55
C LYS A 163 21.43 -16.89 -4.52
N VAL A 164 20.21 -17.31 -4.84
CA VAL A 164 19.04 -16.43 -5.02
C VAL A 164 18.55 -15.87 -3.69
N PHE A 165 18.35 -16.74 -2.69
CA PHE A 165 17.78 -16.40 -1.38
C PHE A 165 18.85 -16.17 -0.29
N GLN A 166 20.14 -16.20 -0.65
CA GLN A 166 21.28 -15.98 0.25
C GLN A 166 21.28 -16.90 1.50
N SER A 167 20.71 -18.10 1.36
CA SER A 167 20.57 -19.10 2.43
C SER A 167 21.93 -19.58 2.94
N ARG A 168 22.01 -19.91 4.24
CA ARG A 168 23.29 -20.24 4.92
C ARG A 168 23.34 -21.61 5.60
N GLY A 169 22.25 -22.38 5.58
CA GLY A 169 22.13 -23.71 6.20
C GLY A 169 22.87 -24.82 5.43
N TYR A 170 24.16 -24.62 5.17
CA TYR A 170 24.95 -25.47 4.30
C TYR A 170 25.24 -26.85 4.90
N VAL A 171 24.93 -27.90 4.15
CA VAL A 171 25.28 -29.29 4.47
C VAL A 171 26.12 -29.88 3.34
N TYR A 172 27.35 -30.28 3.63
CA TYR A 172 28.33 -30.74 2.63
C TYR A 172 28.37 -32.27 2.51
N SER A 173 27.90 -33.01 3.53
CA SER A 173 27.94 -34.48 3.52
C SER A 173 26.88 -35.10 4.43
N PRO A 174 26.52 -36.39 4.22
CA PRO A 174 25.58 -37.11 5.09
C PRO A 174 26.00 -37.18 6.55
N SER A 175 27.31 -37.13 6.85
CA SER A 175 27.82 -37.18 8.22
C SER A 175 27.63 -35.88 9.01
N GLN A 176 27.35 -34.75 8.33
CA GLN A 176 27.04 -33.48 8.99
C GLN A 176 25.55 -33.36 9.36
N ALA A 177 24.67 -34.12 8.69
CA ALA A 177 23.23 -34.03 8.88
C ALA A 177 22.77 -34.16 10.36
N PRO A 178 23.27 -35.12 11.18
CA PRO A 178 22.84 -35.20 12.58
C PRO A 178 23.14 -33.94 13.41
N GLN A 179 24.29 -33.30 13.18
CA GLN A 179 24.65 -32.06 13.89
C GLN A 179 23.84 -30.86 13.40
N PHE A 180 23.64 -30.74 12.09
CA PHE A 180 22.79 -29.69 11.52
C PHE A 180 21.36 -29.77 12.08
N VAL A 181 20.78 -30.97 12.05
CA VAL A 181 19.44 -31.25 12.57
C VAL A 181 19.35 -30.97 14.07
N ALA A 182 20.35 -31.38 14.87
CA ALA A 182 20.40 -31.07 16.29
C ALA A 182 20.48 -29.55 16.56
N ASN A 183 21.20 -28.80 15.74
CA ASN A 183 21.28 -27.34 15.86
C ASN A 183 19.94 -26.66 15.54
N VAL A 184 19.26 -27.06 14.46
CA VAL A 184 17.95 -26.50 14.07
C VAL A 184 16.92 -26.70 15.20
N PHE A 185 16.75 -27.94 15.67
CA PHE A 185 15.81 -28.21 16.77
C PHE A 185 16.26 -27.64 18.12
N GLY A 186 17.57 -27.53 18.36
CA GLY A 186 18.13 -26.89 19.56
C GLY A 186 17.85 -25.39 19.65
N ASN A 187 17.58 -24.72 18.52
CA ASN A 187 17.18 -23.30 18.47
C ASN A 187 15.66 -23.08 18.47
N GLY A 188 14.86 -24.11 18.75
CA GLY A 188 13.41 -23.96 18.92
C GLY A 188 12.58 -24.00 17.62
N SER A 189 13.10 -24.60 16.55
CA SER A 189 12.28 -25.01 15.39
C SER A 189 11.35 -26.17 15.75
N GLU A 190 10.19 -26.21 15.10
CA GLU A 190 9.23 -27.32 15.27
C GLU A 190 9.40 -28.44 14.24
N TYR A 191 9.88 -28.09 13.05
CA TYR A 191 10.13 -28.98 11.92
C TYR A 191 11.43 -28.58 11.20
N LEU A 192 11.92 -29.40 10.28
CA LEU A 192 13.12 -29.12 9.47
C LEU A 192 12.73 -28.85 8.02
N LYS A 193 13.12 -27.70 7.46
CA LYS A 193 13.06 -27.46 6.00
C LYS A 193 14.30 -28.03 5.32
N ILE A 194 14.11 -28.72 4.20
CA ILE A 194 15.18 -29.25 3.34
C ILE A 194 14.95 -28.72 1.92
N ILE A 195 16.01 -28.32 1.22
CA ILE A 195 15.94 -27.86 -0.17
C ILE A 195 16.41 -28.97 -1.13
N SER A 196 15.49 -29.46 -1.97
CA SER A 196 15.76 -30.37 -3.09
C SER A 196 15.65 -29.58 -4.40
N GLU A 197 16.74 -29.52 -5.15
CA GLU A 197 16.84 -28.82 -6.44
C GLU A 197 17.79 -29.62 -7.35
N ALA A 198 17.72 -29.40 -8.66
CA ALA A 198 18.58 -30.09 -9.64
C ALA A 198 20.09 -29.82 -9.41
N ASP A 199 20.47 -28.63 -8.95
CA ASP A 199 21.84 -28.29 -8.49
C ASP A 199 22.01 -28.40 -6.96
N GLY A 200 21.11 -29.14 -6.31
CA GLY A 200 20.98 -29.31 -4.86
C GLY A 200 21.70 -30.52 -4.27
N PHE A 201 21.10 -31.10 -3.23
CA PHE A 201 21.64 -32.27 -2.53
C PHE A 201 21.47 -33.57 -3.34
N ASN A 202 22.38 -34.53 -3.13
CA ASN A 202 22.14 -35.91 -3.55
C ASN A 202 21.25 -36.67 -2.54
N GLN A 203 20.69 -37.80 -2.98
CA GLN A 203 19.82 -38.67 -2.16
C GLN A 203 20.41 -39.01 -0.79
N ALA A 204 21.73 -39.26 -0.70
CA ALA A 204 22.35 -39.68 0.56
C ALA A 204 22.36 -38.57 1.63
N ILE A 205 22.39 -37.29 1.23
CA ILE A 205 22.25 -36.16 2.16
C ILE A 205 20.79 -35.99 2.57
N HIS A 206 19.83 -36.12 1.64
CA HIS A 206 18.40 -36.12 1.94
C HIS A 206 18.02 -37.20 2.96
N ASP A 207 18.38 -38.46 2.68
CA ASP A 207 18.10 -39.61 3.55
C ASP A 207 18.70 -39.42 4.95
N ALA A 208 19.90 -38.82 5.04
CA ALA A 208 20.57 -38.54 6.31
C ALA A 208 19.90 -37.41 7.10
N LEU A 209 19.41 -36.35 6.44
CA LEU A 209 18.66 -35.27 7.08
C LEU A 209 17.32 -35.77 7.61
N VAL A 210 16.53 -36.44 6.77
CA VAL A 210 15.22 -37.01 7.17
C VAL A 210 15.39 -38.05 8.28
N SER A 211 16.30 -39.01 8.13
CA SER A 211 16.58 -40.01 9.18
C SER A 211 17.04 -39.37 10.49
N SER A 212 17.78 -38.27 10.45
CA SER A 212 18.22 -37.56 11.66
C SER A 212 17.06 -36.84 12.37
N ALA A 213 16.13 -36.23 11.62
CA ALA A 213 14.95 -35.60 12.19
C ALA A 213 13.98 -36.65 12.79
N HIS A 214 13.72 -37.73 12.05
CA HIS A 214 12.84 -38.83 12.49
C HIS A 214 13.37 -39.52 13.76
N LYS A 215 14.70 -39.65 13.93
CA LYS A 215 15.32 -40.15 15.18
C LYS A 215 15.04 -39.28 16.42
N LEU A 216 14.73 -38.00 16.23
CA LEU A 216 14.33 -37.07 17.29
C LEU A 216 12.81 -36.98 17.46
N GLY A 217 12.02 -37.79 16.72
CA GLY A 217 10.56 -37.69 16.68
C GLY A 217 10.05 -36.40 16.04
N LYS A 218 10.85 -35.81 15.14
CA LYS A 218 10.55 -34.55 14.45
C LYS A 218 10.29 -34.78 12.97
N VAL A 219 9.43 -33.94 12.38
CA VAL A 219 9.04 -34.00 10.96
C VAL A 219 9.90 -33.12 10.06
N THR A 220 9.97 -33.47 8.79
CA THR A 220 10.66 -32.70 7.73
C THR A 220 9.68 -32.21 6.66
N MET A 221 10.00 -31.07 6.06
CA MET A 221 9.29 -30.49 4.93
C MET A 221 10.31 -30.14 3.85
N THR A 222 10.11 -30.63 2.63
CA THR A 222 11.08 -30.48 1.55
C THR A 222 10.56 -29.53 0.49
N HIS A 223 11.38 -28.55 0.08
CA HIS A 223 11.21 -27.84 -1.19
C HIS A 223 11.66 -28.76 -2.34
N ALA A 224 10.85 -28.85 -3.38
CA ALA A 224 11.06 -29.49 -4.67
C ALA A 224 10.06 -28.85 -5.66
N GLN A 225 10.57 -28.16 -6.67
CA GLN A 225 9.76 -27.45 -7.69
C GLN A 225 9.84 -28.08 -9.08
N ASP A 226 10.75 -29.03 -9.25
CA ASP A 226 10.95 -29.83 -10.46
C ASP A 226 10.74 -31.34 -10.18
N TYR A 227 10.47 -32.11 -11.24
CA TYR A 227 10.13 -33.53 -11.18
C TYR A 227 11.21 -34.42 -10.56
N ASP A 228 12.48 -34.20 -10.92
CA ASP A 228 13.61 -35.04 -10.46
C ASP A 228 13.91 -34.78 -8.98
N SER A 229 13.88 -33.52 -8.54
CA SER A 229 13.91 -33.13 -7.12
C SER A 229 12.74 -33.74 -6.35
N TYR A 230 11.56 -33.84 -6.96
CA TYR A 230 10.40 -34.47 -6.35
C TYR A 230 10.62 -35.96 -6.09
N GLU A 231 11.22 -36.70 -7.03
CA GLU A 231 11.54 -38.12 -6.82
C GLU A 231 12.59 -38.31 -5.71
N VAL A 232 13.60 -37.43 -5.60
CA VAL A 232 14.56 -37.44 -4.48
C VAL A 232 13.85 -37.23 -3.14
N ALA A 233 12.95 -36.25 -3.07
CA ALA A 233 12.17 -35.92 -1.88
C ALA A 233 11.25 -37.07 -1.46
N ILE A 234 10.48 -37.66 -2.40
CA ILE A 234 9.64 -38.85 -2.17
C ILE A 234 10.48 -40.02 -1.63
N ARG A 235 11.61 -40.33 -2.28
CA ARG A 235 12.47 -41.46 -1.90
C ARG A 235 13.07 -41.32 -0.50
N SER A 236 13.36 -40.09 -0.08
CA SER A 236 13.85 -39.78 1.27
C SER A 236 12.81 -39.99 2.38
N LYS A 237 11.52 -40.12 2.03
CA LYS A 237 10.36 -40.20 2.94
C LYS A 237 10.21 -38.99 3.86
N THR A 238 10.52 -37.80 3.34
CA THR A 238 10.19 -36.52 4.00
C THR A 238 8.68 -36.44 4.29
N ASP A 239 8.26 -35.88 5.42
CA ASP A 239 6.83 -35.91 5.80
C ASP A 239 5.97 -35.00 4.90
N GLY A 240 6.46 -33.79 4.60
CA GLY A 240 5.80 -32.79 3.76
C GLY A 240 6.56 -32.46 2.47
N LEU A 241 5.83 -32.37 1.37
CA LEU A 241 6.35 -31.99 0.04
C LEU A 241 5.77 -30.64 -0.39
N GLN A 242 6.65 -29.67 -0.59
CA GLN A 242 6.35 -28.37 -1.18
C GLN A 242 7.23 -28.25 -2.43
N HIS A 243 6.84 -27.72 -3.57
CA HIS A 243 5.54 -27.19 -3.97
C HIS A 243 4.78 -28.36 -4.63
N VAL A 244 4.09 -28.15 -5.75
CA VAL A 244 4.00 -29.20 -6.81
C VAL A 244 5.08 -28.94 -7.88
N PRO A 245 5.50 -29.92 -8.68
CA PRO A 245 6.41 -29.65 -9.78
C PRO A 245 5.68 -28.88 -10.90
N PHE A 246 6.34 -27.84 -11.41
CA PHE A 246 5.82 -27.00 -12.49
C PHE A 246 6.51 -27.26 -13.84
N ASP A 247 7.60 -28.03 -13.89
CA ASP A 247 8.24 -28.47 -15.13
C ASP A 247 7.45 -29.61 -15.82
N THR A 248 7.21 -30.70 -15.09
CA THR A 248 6.65 -31.96 -15.58
C THR A 248 5.63 -32.48 -14.56
N PRO A 249 4.38 -32.76 -14.96
CA PRO A 249 3.36 -33.19 -14.00
C PRO A 249 3.66 -34.58 -13.39
N LEU A 250 3.56 -34.68 -12.06
CA LEU A 250 3.76 -35.93 -11.29
C LEU A 250 3.06 -37.13 -11.91
N THR A 251 3.66 -38.32 -11.95
CA THR A 251 2.95 -39.51 -12.43
C THR A 251 1.90 -40.00 -11.43
N GLU A 252 0.90 -40.75 -11.91
CA GLU A 252 -0.05 -41.44 -11.03
C GLU A 252 0.66 -42.40 -10.06
N GLU A 253 1.77 -43.02 -10.48
CA GLU A 253 2.56 -43.90 -9.59
C GLU A 253 3.23 -43.12 -8.46
N MET A 254 3.79 -41.93 -8.75
CA MET A 254 4.35 -41.04 -7.73
C MET A 254 3.27 -40.58 -6.75
N ALA A 255 2.11 -40.13 -7.22
CA ALA A 255 0.99 -39.72 -6.36
C ALA A 255 0.53 -40.88 -5.44
N GLN A 256 0.45 -42.10 -5.99
CA GLN A 256 0.15 -43.31 -5.22
C GLN A 256 1.28 -43.71 -4.26
N ARG A 257 2.54 -43.41 -4.58
CA ARG A 257 3.70 -43.65 -3.71
C ARG A 257 3.71 -42.70 -2.51
N ILE A 258 3.50 -41.40 -2.75
CA ILE A 258 3.29 -40.35 -1.73
C ILE A 258 2.18 -40.79 -0.76
N LYS A 259 1.03 -41.22 -1.30
CA LYS A 259 -0.09 -41.72 -0.49
C LYS A 259 0.29 -42.93 0.37
N ARG A 260 0.95 -43.94 -0.21
CA ARG A 260 1.38 -45.16 0.52
C ARG A 260 2.44 -44.88 1.58
N GLN A 261 3.26 -43.85 1.40
CA GLN A 261 4.27 -43.42 2.36
C GLN A 261 3.72 -42.49 3.45
N ALA A 262 2.42 -42.17 3.41
CA ALA A 262 1.75 -41.26 4.34
C ALA A 262 2.36 -39.86 4.37
N GLN A 263 2.82 -39.37 3.21
CA GLN A 263 3.29 -38.00 3.02
C GLN A 263 2.11 -37.07 2.70
N TYR A 264 2.28 -35.77 2.94
CA TYR A 264 1.35 -34.72 2.51
C TYR A 264 2.02 -33.73 1.54
N VAL A 265 1.22 -32.96 0.81
CA VAL A 265 1.70 -31.96 -0.15
C VAL A 265 1.07 -30.61 0.14
N THR A 266 1.85 -29.52 0.06
CA THR A 266 1.32 -28.15 -0.03
C THR A 266 1.59 -27.63 -1.44
N PRO A 267 0.59 -27.54 -2.34
CA PRO A 267 0.84 -27.26 -3.75
C PRO A 267 1.40 -25.87 -4.04
N THR A 268 0.95 -24.86 -3.31
CA THR A 268 1.29 -23.44 -3.52
C THR A 268 1.10 -23.02 -4.98
N LEU A 269 -0.10 -23.24 -5.52
CA LEU A 269 -0.47 -22.78 -6.87
C LEU A 269 -0.37 -21.26 -6.99
N ASN A 270 -0.53 -20.51 -5.90
CA ASN A 270 -0.32 -19.06 -5.83
C ASN A 270 1.07 -18.63 -6.36
N ILE A 271 2.15 -19.07 -5.71
CA ILE A 271 3.51 -18.72 -6.17
C ILE A 271 3.82 -19.31 -7.54
N GLY A 272 3.29 -20.51 -7.83
CA GLY A 272 3.39 -21.12 -9.16
C GLY A 272 2.88 -20.21 -10.27
N LYS A 273 1.67 -19.66 -10.11
CA LYS A 273 1.04 -18.75 -11.09
C LYS A 273 1.84 -17.46 -11.26
N ILE A 274 2.46 -16.95 -10.19
CA ILE A 274 3.33 -15.77 -10.23
C ILE A 274 4.64 -16.09 -10.96
N ALA A 275 5.30 -17.21 -10.63
CA ALA A 275 6.55 -17.61 -11.24
C ALA A 275 6.41 -17.87 -12.75
N THR A 276 5.41 -18.66 -13.16
CA THR A 276 5.20 -19.05 -14.56
C THR A 276 4.58 -17.94 -15.42
N SER A 277 4.10 -16.84 -14.83
CA SER A 277 3.59 -15.69 -15.59
C SER A 277 4.66 -14.65 -15.94
N ASN A 278 5.88 -14.81 -15.41
CA ASN A 278 6.97 -13.86 -15.59
C ASN A 278 8.29 -14.59 -15.85
N SER A 279 8.68 -14.66 -17.13
CA SER A 279 9.89 -15.34 -17.60
C SER A 279 11.22 -14.80 -17.05
N THR A 280 11.23 -13.62 -16.43
CA THR A 280 12.41 -13.14 -15.68
C THR A 280 12.46 -13.75 -14.28
N ILE A 281 11.32 -13.83 -13.60
CA ILE A 281 11.20 -14.45 -12.27
C ILE A 281 11.44 -15.95 -12.37
N GLU A 282 10.78 -16.60 -13.34
CA GLU A 282 10.94 -18.01 -13.69
C GLU A 282 12.42 -18.41 -13.79
N LYS A 283 13.19 -17.77 -14.67
CA LYS A 283 14.63 -18.05 -14.88
C LYS A 283 15.49 -17.84 -13.64
N ILE A 284 15.09 -16.95 -12.73
CA ILE A 284 15.81 -16.72 -11.48
C ILE A 284 15.51 -17.84 -10.48
N VAL A 285 14.25 -18.26 -10.32
CA VAL A 285 13.86 -19.24 -9.30
C VAL A 285 14.06 -20.70 -9.74
N SER A 286 13.98 -20.99 -11.04
CA SER A 286 14.07 -22.36 -11.59
C SER A 286 15.49 -22.82 -11.93
N GLY A 287 16.48 -21.93 -11.87
CA GLY A 287 17.83 -22.20 -12.36
C GLY A 287 17.93 -22.37 -13.89
N GLY A 288 16.88 -22.00 -14.63
CA GLY A 288 16.80 -22.16 -16.09
C GLY A 288 16.03 -23.39 -16.58
N ILE A 289 15.24 -24.02 -15.71
CA ILE A 289 14.23 -25.02 -16.08
C ILE A 289 12.95 -24.29 -16.50
N ASP A 290 12.36 -24.65 -17.63
CA ASP A 290 11.08 -24.08 -18.09
C ASP A 290 9.91 -24.58 -17.22
N LEU A 291 9.05 -23.67 -16.74
CA LEU A 291 7.95 -23.98 -15.82
C LEU A 291 6.58 -23.61 -16.44
N THR A 292 5.57 -24.43 -16.18
CA THR A 292 4.18 -24.22 -16.66
C THR A 292 3.17 -24.37 -15.52
N TYR A 293 2.18 -23.48 -15.47
CA TYR A 293 1.14 -23.52 -14.44
C TYR A 293 0.28 -24.79 -14.57
N GLU A 294 0.04 -25.22 -15.80
CA GLU A 294 -0.71 -26.40 -16.19
C GLU A 294 -0.09 -27.70 -15.64
N ALA A 295 1.24 -27.79 -15.55
CA ALA A 295 1.91 -28.95 -14.93
C ALA A 295 1.64 -29.02 -13.43
N GLY A 296 1.68 -27.88 -12.72
CA GLY A 296 1.31 -27.79 -11.31
C GLY A 296 -0.15 -28.19 -11.06
N VAL A 297 -1.09 -27.62 -11.84
CA VAL A 297 -2.53 -27.97 -11.78
C VAL A 297 -2.75 -29.46 -12.05
N THR A 298 -2.09 -30.03 -13.06
CA THR A 298 -2.17 -31.46 -13.40
C THR A 298 -1.61 -32.34 -12.27
N SER A 299 -0.53 -31.91 -11.61
CA SER A 299 0.02 -32.58 -10.44
C SER A 299 -0.97 -32.59 -9.27
N VAL A 300 -1.61 -31.45 -8.97
CA VAL A 300 -2.67 -31.35 -7.95
C VAL A 300 -3.82 -32.31 -8.25
N GLN A 301 -4.30 -32.37 -9.49
CA GLN A 301 -5.36 -33.30 -9.91
C GLN A 301 -5.00 -34.78 -9.74
N ARG A 302 -3.73 -35.16 -9.94
CA ARG A 302 -3.24 -36.53 -9.74
C ARG A 302 -3.13 -36.87 -8.25
N LEU A 303 -2.63 -35.93 -7.44
CA LEU A 303 -2.55 -36.06 -5.98
C LEU A 303 -3.95 -36.19 -5.34
N MET A 304 -4.92 -35.37 -5.77
CA MET A 304 -6.32 -35.49 -5.33
C MET A 304 -6.93 -36.84 -5.67
N ARG A 305 -6.76 -37.32 -6.92
CA ARG A 305 -7.26 -38.66 -7.34
C ARG A 305 -6.58 -39.83 -6.63
N ALA A 306 -5.33 -39.66 -6.18
CA ALA A 306 -4.66 -40.62 -5.30
C ALA A 306 -5.07 -40.49 -3.82
N GLY A 307 -5.86 -39.49 -3.45
CA GLY A 307 -6.27 -39.21 -2.07
C GLY A 307 -5.12 -38.74 -1.17
N VAL A 308 -4.08 -38.13 -1.74
CA VAL A 308 -2.99 -37.50 -0.97
C VAL A 308 -3.57 -36.32 -0.16
N PRO A 309 -3.19 -36.14 1.11
CA PRO A 309 -3.58 -34.96 1.86
C PRO A 309 -2.95 -33.71 1.24
N LEU A 310 -3.79 -32.79 0.79
CA LEU A 310 -3.38 -31.48 0.30
C LEU A 310 -3.65 -30.42 1.36
N LEU A 311 -2.64 -29.59 1.60
CA LEU A 311 -2.69 -28.46 2.51
C LEU A 311 -2.65 -27.16 1.68
N ALA A 312 -3.37 -26.14 2.12
CA ALA A 312 -3.30 -24.83 1.50
C ALA A 312 -2.11 -24.05 2.07
N GLY A 313 -1.29 -23.47 1.21
CA GLY A 313 -0.20 -22.58 1.59
C GLY A 313 0.26 -21.77 0.39
N THR A 314 0.89 -20.63 0.63
CA THR A 314 1.00 -19.58 -0.39
C THR A 314 2.39 -19.41 -0.99
N ASP A 315 3.41 -19.77 -0.21
CA ASP A 315 4.80 -19.34 -0.28
C ASP A 315 5.01 -17.82 -0.17
N ALA A 316 4.01 -17.09 0.35
CA ALA A 316 4.04 -15.63 0.34
C ALA A 316 5.16 -15.06 1.23
N ILE A 317 5.83 -14.03 0.74
CA ILE A 317 7.03 -13.47 1.38
C ILE A 317 6.87 -12.00 1.78
N ASP A 318 7.41 -11.66 2.95
CA ASP A 318 7.29 -10.33 3.55
C ASP A 318 7.94 -9.24 2.68
N LEU A 319 7.16 -8.24 2.27
CA LEU A 319 7.37 -7.51 1.02
C LEU A 319 8.30 -6.28 1.15
N ALA A 320 9.37 -6.41 1.94
CA ALA A 320 10.44 -5.43 2.04
C ALA A 320 11.54 -5.66 0.98
N GLY A 321 11.21 -5.41 -0.29
CA GLY A 321 12.18 -5.47 -1.41
C GLY A 321 12.27 -6.81 -2.15
N SER A 322 11.25 -7.66 -2.01
CA SER A 322 11.03 -8.84 -2.84
C SER A 322 10.92 -8.51 -4.34
N PHE A 323 11.34 -9.43 -5.20
CA PHE A 323 11.09 -9.38 -6.65
C PHE A 323 9.68 -9.89 -7.04
N LEU A 324 9.00 -10.61 -6.13
CA LEU A 324 7.65 -11.16 -6.26
C LEU A 324 6.61 -10.10 -5.82
N LYS A 325 6.33 -9.12 -6.67
CA LYS A 325 5.51 -7.94 -6.30
C LYS A 325 4.02 -8.21 -6.08
N ASP A 326 3.47 -9.28 -6.66
CA ASP A 326 2.03 -9.60 -6.60
C ASP A 326 1.65 -10.57 -5.46
N ASP A 327 2.66 -10.98 -4.68
CA ASP A 327 2.59 -12.04 -3.66
C ASP A 327 2.33 -11.46 -2.26
N LEU A 328 1.15 -10.85 -2.09
CA LEU A 328 0.75 -10.18 -0.85
C LEU A 328 0.37 -11.19 0.25
N ILE A 329 1.17 -11.28 1.30
CA ILE A 329 0.87 -12.02 2.54
C ILE A 329 -0.60 -11.78 2.99
N GLY A 330 -1.29 -12.85 3.38
CA GLY A 330 -2.68 -12.84 3.83
C GLY A 330 -3.66 -13.14 2.70
N ILE A 331 -3.90 -12.19 1.80
CA ILE A 331 -4.87 -12.35 0.70
C ILE A 331 -4.52 -13.53 -0.22
N THR A 332 -3.24 -13.88 -0.35
CA THR A 332 -2.77 -15.02 -1.14
C THR A 332 -3.32 -16.36 -0.67
N LEU A 333 -3.67 -16.56 0.62
CA LEU A 333 -4.26 -17.83 1.07
C LEU A 333 -5.67 -18.01 0.49
N HIS A 334 -6.45 -16.94 0.42
CA HIS A 334 -7.76 -16.96 -0.24
C HIS A 334 -7.63 -17.18 -1.76
N ARG A 335 -6.53 -16.74 -2.38
CA ARG A 335 -6.23 -17.06 -3.79
C ARG A 335 -5.82 -18.52 -3.97
N GLU A 336 -4.99 -19.07 -3.08
CA GLU A 336 -4.64 -20.50 -3.09
C GLU A 336 -5.90 -21.38 -2.97
N LEU A 337 -6.82 -21.03 -2.07
CA LEU A 337 -8.11 -21.71 -1.96
C LEU A 337 -8.92 -21.68 -3.26
N GLN A 338 -8.96 -20.54 -3.96
CA GLN A 338 -9.59 -20.42 -5.27
C GLN A 338 -8.86 -21.28 -6.31
N TYR A 339 -7.52 -21.26 -6.38
CA TYR A 339 -6.74 -22.05 -7.33
C TYR A 339 -6.85 -23.56 -7.08
N LEU A 340 -7.00 -24.01 -5.83
CA LEU A 340 -7.32 -25.40 -5.52
C LEU A 340 -8.71 -25.80 -6.04
N THR A 341 -9.72 -24.92 -5.91
CA THR A 341 -11.04 -25.19 -6.50
C THR A 341 -11.04 -25.13 -8.03
N GLU A 342 -10.30 -24.20 -8.66
CA GLU A 342 -10.07 -24.16 -10.11
C GLU A 342 -9.38 -25.45 -10.61
N ALA A 343 -8.47 -26.02 -9.82
CA ALA A 343 -7.83 -27.30 -10.11
C ALA A 343 -8.76 -28.51 -9.95
N GLY A 344 -9.97 -28.34 -9.39
CA GLY A 344 -10.99 -29.38 -9.26
C GLY A 344 -11.23 -29.90 -7.83
N MET A 345 -10.70 -29.24 -6.80
CA MET A 345 -11.03 -29.51 -5.40
C MET A 345 -12.45 -29.00 -5.08
N SER A 346 -13.24 -29.70 -4.28
CA SER A 346 -14.52 -29.14 -3.81
C SER A 346 -14.29 -28.01 -2.79
N GLU A 347 -15.25 -27.09 -2.65
CA GLU A 347 -15.18 -25.96 -1.74
C GLU A 347 -14.98 -26.41 -0.28
N VAL A 348 -15.64 -27.51 0.11
CA VAL A 348 -15.47 -28.13 1.43
C VAL A 348 -14.06 -28.70 1.61
N GLU A 349 -13.46 -29.31 0.60
CA GLU A 349 -12.10 -29.85 0.66
C GLU A 349 -11.05 -28.72 0.69
N ALA A 350 -11.25 -27.65 -0.08
CA ALA A 350 -10.39 -26.46 -0.06
C ALA A 350 -10.42 -25.81 1.33
N LEU A 351 -11.61 -25.58 1.90
CA LEU A 351 -11.74 -25.03 3.24
C LEU A 351 -11.12 -25.94 4.33
N ARG A 352 -11.19 -27.26 4.14
CA ARG A 352 -10.49 -28.24 5.00
C ARG A 352 -8.97 -28.18 4.85
N ALA A 353 -8.46 -27.94 3.64
CA ALA A 353 -7.04 -27.77 3.33
C ALA A 353 -6.40 -26.55 4.03
N ALA A 354 -7.18 -25.55 4.40
CA ALA A 354 -6.75 -24.41 5.23
C ALA A 354 -7.21 -24.48 6.70
N THR A 355 -7.75 -25.60 7.18
CA THR A 355 -8.24 -25.74 8.58
C THR A 355 -7.85 -27.09 9.22
N VAL A 356 -8.70 -28.11 9.10
CA VAL A 356 -8.56 -29.37 9.82
C VAL A 356 -7.44 -30.26 9.26
N VAL A 357 -7.16 -30.19 7.95
CA VAL A 357 -6.11 -30.98 7.32
C VAL A 357 -4.71 -30.54 7.80
N PRO A 358 -4.30 -29.25 7.71
CA PRO A 358 -3.02 -28.82 8.26
C PRO A 358 -2.94 -28.99 9.78
N SER A 359 -4.05 -28.86 10.52
CA SER A 359 -4.06 -29.18 11.96
C SER A 359 -3.65 -30.63 12.25
N ILE A 360 -4.16 -31.59 11.47
CA ILE A 360 -3.77 -33.00 11.61
C ILE A 360 -2.30 -33.22 11.21
N TRP A 361 -1.91 -32.75 10.02
CA TRP A 361 -0.61 -33.09 9.42
C TRP A 361 0.58 -32.33 9.99
N HIS A 362 0.36 -31.14 10.57
CA HIS A 362 1.37 -30.41 11.34
C HIS A 362 1.24 -30.60 12.86
N ASN A 363 0.34 -31.48 13.32
CA ASN A 363 0.08 -31.75 14.74
C ASN A 363 -0.25 -30.47 15.56
N LEU A 364 -1.09 -29.61 15.00
CA LEU A 364 -1.52 -28.35 15.61
C LEU A 364 -2.67 -28.63 16.58
N ILE A 365 -2.30 -29.17 17.75
CA ILE A 365 -3.23 -29.57 18.81
C ILE A 365 -4.12 -28.39 19.21
N GLY A 366 -5.43 -28.63 19.26
CA GLY A 366 -6.41 -27.63 19.68
C GLY A 366 -6.70 -26.53 18.66
N ARG A 367 -6.38 -26.73 17.36
CA ARG A 367 -6.63 -25.75 16.28
C ARG A 367 -7.36 -26.37 15.09
N GLY A 368 -7.70 -25.58 14.07
CA GLY A 368 -8.28 -26.04 12.80
C GLY A 368 -9.69 -26.65 12.90
N SER A 369 -10.39 -26.49 14.03
CA SER A 369 -11.77 -26.94 14.25
C SER A 369 -12.41 -26.17 15.41
N ILE A 370 -13.71 -25.89 15.34
CA ILE A 370 -14.48 -25.28 16.43
C ILE A 370 -14.95 -26.39 17.38
N ARG A 371 -14.31 -26.54 18.53
CA ARG A 371 -14.57 -27.62 19.52
C ARG A 371 -14.29 -27.15 20.94
N GLU A 372 -14.92 -27.79 21.92
CA GLU A 372 -14.68 -27.55 23.35
C GLU A 372 -13.18 -27.70 23.69
N GLY A 373 -12.62 -26.73 24.39
CA GLY A 373 -11.22 -26.69 24.82
C GLY A 373 -10.19 -26.43 23.70
N TYR A 374 -10.61 -26.21 22.46
CA TYR A 374 -9.70 -25.76 21.38
C TYR A 374 -9.41 -24.27 21.55
N ARG A 375 -8.27 -23.79 21.02
CA ARG A 375 -7.94 -22.37 21.00
C ARG A 375 -9.02 -21.60 20.22
N ALA A 376 -9.44 -20.45 20.74
CA ALA A 376 -10.43 -19.56 20.12
C ALA A 376 -9.82 -18.77 18.95
N ASP A 377 -9.36 -19.54 17.95
CA ASP A 377 -8.97 -19.10 16.63
C ASP A 377 -10.19 -19.20 15.72
N LEU A 378 -10.83 -18.06 15.46
CA LEU A 378 -12.16 -17.99 14.86
C LEU A 378 -12.22 -16.93 13.77
N LEU A 379 -12.95 -17.22 12.70
CA LEU A 379 -13.23 -16.32 11.59
C LEU A 379 -14.74 -16.28 11.36
N LEU A 380 -15.37 -15.12 11.58
CA LEU A 380 -16.78 -14.91 11.28
C LEU A 380 -16.91 -14.21 9.92
N LEU A 381 -17.64 -14.83 9.00
CA LEU A 381 -18.02 -14.27 7.71
C LEU A 381 -19.35 -13.51 7.82
N LYS A 382 -19.54 -12.52 6.95
CA LYS A 382 -20.77 -11.71 6.86
C LYS A 382 -22.02 -12.57 6.60
N PRO A 383 -23.22 -12.12 7.01
CA PRO A 383 -24.47 -12.78 6.68
C PRO A 383 -24.65 -12.97 5.17
N GLY A 384 -24.96 -14.20 4.75
CA GLY A 384 -25.13 -14.58 3.34
C GLY A 384 -23.87 -15.13 2.66
N SER A 385 -22.68 -14.91 3.21
CA SER A 385 -21.41 -15.38 2.65
C SER A 385 -21.15 -16.85 3.02
N ASP A 386 -21.64 -17.76 2.18
CA ASP A 386 -21.52 -19.21 2.35
C ASP A 386 -20.30 -19.75 1.58
N PRO A 387 -19.18 -20.10 2.25
CA PRO A 387 -17.95 -20.56 1.59
C PRO A 387 -18.07 -21.95 0.96
N LEU A 388 -19.13 -22.72 1.25
CA LEU A 388 -19.39 -24.02 0.61
C LEU A 388 -20.19 -23.88 -0.70
N ARG A 389 -20.61 -22.65 -1.06
CA ARG A 389 -21.20 -22.33 -2.37
C ARG A 389 -20.24 -21.63 -3.32
N ASN A 390 -19.28 -20.90 -2.76
CA ASN A 390 -18.19 -20.25 -3.47
C ASN A 390 -17.07 -19.97 -2.47
N ILE A 391 -15.90 -20.54 -2.69
CA ILE A 391 -14.76 -20.42 -1.78
C ILE A 391 -14.24 -18.98 -1.64
N SER A 392 -14.50 -18.08 -2.62
CA SER A 392 -14.14 -16.67 -2.53
C SER A 392 -14.85 -15.94 -1.38
N ASN A 393 -16.00 -16.45 -0.92
CA ASN A 393 -16.76 -15.91 0.21
C ASN A 393 -15.96 -15.97 1.54
N THR A 394 -14.85 -16.72 1.59
CA THR A 394 -13.90 -16.67 2.72
C THR A 394 -13.28 -15.29 2.94
N MET A 395 -13.29 -14.42 1.92
CA MET A 395 -12.84 -13.02 2.02
C MET A 395 -13.89 -12.06 2.58
N ASP A 396 -15.15 -12.48 2.74
CA ASP A 396 -16.24 -11.65 3.30
C ASP A 396 -16.18 -11.60 4.83
N ILE A 397 -15.03 -11.21 5.36
CA ILE A 397 -14.73 -11.22 6.78
C ILE A 397 -15.55 -10.15 7.50
N ALA A 398 -16.22 -10.55 8.58
CA ALA A 398 -16.88 -9.66 9.53
C ALA A 398 -16.00 -9.42 10.77
N ARG A 399 -15.44 -10.49 11.36
CA ARG A 399 -14.62 -10.46 12.58
C ARG A 399 -13.62 -11.62 12.61
N VAL A 400 -12.49 -11.42 13.29
CA VAL A 400 -11.44 -12.45 13.49
C VAL A 400 -11.05 -12.47 14.96
N TRP A 401 -10.83 -13.65 15.54
CA TRP A 401 -10.25 -13.83 16.86
C TRP A 401 -8.98 -14.69 16.78
N ASN A 402 -7.93 -14.23 17.45
CA ASN A 402 -6.65 -14.91 17.59
C ASN A 402 -6.43 -15.30 19.05
N GLY A 403 -6.68 -16.57 19.41
CA GLY A 403 -6.68 -17.02 20.80
C GLY A 403 -7.64 -16.20 21.68
N GLY A 404 -8.88 -16.04 21.22
CA GLY A 404 -9.96 -15.36 21.95
C GLY A 404 -9.92 -13.83 21.91
N ILE A 405 -8.85 -13.22 21.42
CA ILE A 405 -8.72 -11.77 21.26
C ILE A 405 -9.23 -11.36 19.89
N GLU A 406 -10.24 -10.49 19.84
CA GLU A 406 -10.74 -9.93 18.58
C GLU A 406 -9.67 -9.03 17.94
N TYR A 407 -9.34 -9.29 16.68
CA TYR A 407 -8.45 -8.44 15.90
C TYR A 407 -9.22 -7.20 15.43
N ILE A 408 -8.82 -6.03 15.93
CA ILE A 408 -9.41 -4.73 15.56
C ILE A 408 -8.35 -3.93 14.81
N ALA A 409 -8.63 -3.61 13.55
CA ALA A 409 -7.74 -2.80 12.72
C ALA A 409 -7.50 -1.43 13.37
N GLY A 410 -6.23 -1.10 13.64
CA GLY A 410 -5.83 0.17 14.25
C GLY A 410 -5.96 0.23 15.78
N SER A 411 -5.97 -0.89 16.50
CA SER A 411 -6.03 -0.90 17.98
C SER A 411 -4.72 -0.49 18.69
N ALA A 412 -4.14 0.65 18.27
CA ALA A 412 -3.43 1.54 19.19
C ALA A 412 -4.44 2.59 19.70
N ASP A 413 -5.24 2.17 20.68
CA ASP A 413 -6.22 2.95 21.47
C ASP A 413 -7.37 3.65 20.70
N LYS A 414 -8.62 3.19 20.94
CA LYS A 414 -9.86 3.96 20.76
C LYS A 414 -11.02 3.28 21.52
N ARG A 415 -11.64 4.03 22.44
CA ARG A 415 -12.82 3.58 23.22
C ARG A 415 -14.11 3.70 22.39
N PRO A 416 -15.16 2.91 22.70
CA PRO A 416 -16.32 2.81 21.82
C PRO A 416 -17.28 4.00 21.94
N LEU A 417 -17.85 4.39 20.79
CA LEU A 417 -19.06 5.21 20.69
C LEU A 417 -20.09 4.39 19.90
N ALA A 418 -21.28 4.21 20.49
CA ALA A 418 -22.27 3.26 20.01
C ALA A 418 -23.21 3.86 18.95
N SER A 419 -23.65 2.98 18.04
CA SER A 419 -24.97 2.94 17.37
C SER A 419 -25.65 4.24 16.93
N ASN A 420 -25.90 4.39 15.62
CA ASN A 420 -27.27 4.46 15.12
C ASN A 420 -27.39 4.11 13.62
N LEU A 421 -28.58 3.65 13.23
CA LEU A 421 -28.86 2.92 11.98
C LEU A 421 -29.12 3.79 10.73
N GLY A 422 -29.03 3.15 9.56
CA GLY A 422 -29.53 3.68 8.29
C GLY A 422 -29.54 2.65 7.16
N ALA A 423 -30.42 1.64 7.22
CA ALA A 423 -30.50 0.59 6.19
C ALA A 423 -31.36 1.02 4.97
N ALA A 424 -30.76 1.06 3.78
CA ALA A 424 -31.44 1.08 2.47
C ALA A 424 -30.50 0.65 1.33
N ASP A 425 -31.06 0.15 0.23
CA ASP A 425 -30.42 -0.12 -1.08
C ASP A 425 -29.31 -1.18 -1.19
N ALA A 426 -29.57 -2.38 -0.65
CA ALA A 426 -28.95 -3.62 -1.12
C ALA A 426 -29.84 -4.35 -2.16
N SER A 427 -29.92 -3.87 -3.41
CA SER A 427 -30.58 -4.58 -4.53
C SER A 427 -30.29 -4.01 -5.94
N ARG A 428 -29.02 -3.95 -6.39
CA ARG A 428 -28.75 -3.68 -7.84
C ARG A 428 -27.36 -4.03 -8.43
N CYS A 429 -26.78 -5.20 -8.12
CA CYS A 429 -25.57 -5.71 -8.81
C CYS A 429 -25.65 -7.19 -9.21
N ILE A 430 -26.58 -7.55 -10.11
CA ILE A 430 -26.47 -8.76 -10.95
C ILE A 430 -26.81 -8.38 -12.39
N ALA A 431 -25.80 -7.90 -13.12
CA ALA A 431 -25.68 -7.94 -14.58
C ALA A 431 -24.42 -7.19 -15.00
N LEU A 432 -23.33 -7.90 -15.37
CA LEU A 432 -22.34 -7.49 -16.39
C LEU A 432 -21.16 -8.50 -16.57
N THR A 433 -21.42 -9.81 -16.51
CA THR A 433 -20.40 -10.85 -16.81
C THR A 433 -20.93 -12.05 -17.62
N GLU A 434 -22.03 -11.88 -18.36
CA GLU A 434 -22.52 -12.88 -19.33
C GLU A 434 -22.45 -12.39 -20.78
N ARG A 435 -21.23 -12.16 -21.27
CA ARG A 435 -20.90 -12.22 -22.71
C ARG A 435 -19.45 -12.66 -22.89
N HIS A 436 -19.26 -13.97 -23.00
CA HIS A 436 -18.28 -14.70 -23.83
C HIS A 436 -18.17 -16.13 -23.25
N LEU A 437 -18.96 -17.07 -23.78
CA LEU A 437 -18.79 -18.55 -23.76
C LEU A 437 -20.11 -19.26 -24.12
N THR A 438 -20.67 -18.93 -25.29
CA THR A 438 -21.74 -19.75 -25.90
C THR A 438 -21.13 -20.75 -26.87
N HIS A 439 -21.02 -22.02 -26.45
CA HIS A 439 -21.21 -23.26 -27.25
C HIS A 439 -20.50 -24.44 -26.58
N VAL A 440 -21.27 -25.44 -26.11
CA VAL A 440 -21.10 -26.90 -26.21
C VAL A 440 -22.30 -27.57 -25.49
N THR A 441 -22.56 -28.85 -25.77
CA THR A 441 -23.89 -29.50 -25.78
C THR A 441 -24.34 -30.18 -24.47
N LYS A 442 -25.67 -30.36 -24.33
CA LYS A 442 -26.35 -31.07 -23.22
C LYS A 442 -25.94 -32.56 -23.06
N PRO A 443 -25.95 -33.10 -21.82
CA PRO A 443 -25.97 -34.54 -21.54
C PRO A 443 -27.40 -35.08 -21.29
N PRO A 444 -27.62 -36.41 -21.32
CA PRO A 444 -28.92 -37.03 -20.99
C PRO A 444 -28.94 -37.95 -19.74
N HIS A 445 -30.09 -37.91 -19.03
CA HIS A 445 -30.71 -38.93 -18.16
C HIS A 445 -30.16 -39.32 -16.76
N SER A 446 -31.08 -39.22 -15.77
CA SER A 446 -31.07 -39.84 -14.41
C SER A 446 -31.65 -41.28 -14.44
N PRO A 447 -31.48 -42.13 -13.39
CA PRO A 447 -32.19 -42.06 -12.07
C PRO A 447 -31.27 -42.43 -10.86
N GLY A 448 -31.70 -42.57 -9.59
CA GLY A 448 -32.97 -42.31 -8.87
C GLY A 448 -33.34 -43.38 -7.81
N ILE A 449 -34.18 -43.04 -6.80
CA ILE A 449 -34.79 -43.91 -5.73
C ILE A 449 -33.80 -44.38 -4.61
N ALA A 450 -34.14 -44.62 -3.32
CA ALA A 450 -35.05 -43.99 -2.33
C ALA A 450 -34.85 -44.65 -0.92
N ASN A 451 -35.44 -44.02 0.12
CA ASN A 451 -35.91 -44.58 1.41
C ASN A 451 -34.97 -44.82 2.62
N VAL A 452 -35.60 -44.61 3.79
CA VAL A 452 -35.09 -44.58 5.18
C VAL A 452 -35.86 -45.62 6.01
N PRO A 453 -35.31 -46.14 7.13
CA PRO A 453 -36.14 -46.37 8.32
C PRO A 453 -35.58 -45.79 9.64
N ARG A 454 -36.39 -45.85 10.70
CA ARG A 454 -36.34 -45.02 11.92
C ARG A 454 -35.70 -45.68 13.17
N LEU A 455 -35.22 -44.82 14.08
CA LEU A 455 -35.27 -44.80 15.56
C LEU A 455 -35.95 -45.97 16.32
N PRO A 456 -35.51 -46.27 17.57
CA PRO A 456 -36.25 -45.74 18.73
C PRO A 456 -35.45 -45.26 19.98
N ASP A 457 -36.23 -44.58 20.82
CA ASP A 457 -36.07 -43.74 22.03
C ASP A 457 -35.62 -44.41 23.38
N ARG A 458 -35.43 -43.55 24.42
CA ARG A 458 -35.63 -43.71 25.89
C ARG A 458 -34.48 -43.89 26.93
N THR A 459 -34.19 -42.77 27.61
CA THR A 459 -34.20 -42.51 29.09
C THR A 459 -33.46 -43.41 30.10
N LEU A 460 -32.74 -42.79 31.07
CA LEU A 460 -33.10 -42.77 32.53
C LEU A 460 -32.17 -41.89 33.42
N LEU A 461 -32.72 -41.40 34.55
CA LEU A 461 -32.16 -40.59 35.67
C LEU A 461 -31.43 -41.49 36.73
N PRO A 462 -30.63 -41.03 37.76
CA PRO A 462 -31.06 -40.04 38.79
C PRO A 462 -30.06 -39.26 39.73
N LYS A 463 -30.56 -38.13 40.28
CA LYS A 463 -30.53 -37.58 41.70
C LYS A 463 -29.24 -37.20 42.49
N CYS A 464 -29.27 -35.94 42.99
CA CYS A 464 -28.91 -35.32 44.31
C CYS A 464 -28.50 -36.20 45.54
N PRO A 465 -27.79 -35.66 46.60
CA PRO A 465 -28.18 -34.43 47.35
C PRO A 465 -27.14 -33.56 48.16
N VAL A 466 -27.51 -32.28 48.36
CA VAL A 466 -27.66 -31.45 49.61
C VAL A 466 -26.59 -31.39 50.74
N SER A 467 -26.12 -30.17 51.09
CA SER A 467 -26.16 -29.53 52.46
C SER A 467 -25.51 -28.12 52.45
N LEU A 468 -26.22 -27.00 52.72
CA LEU A 468 -26.56 -26.39 54.03
C LEU A 468 -25.40 -25.76 54.83
N LEU A 469 -25.38 -24.42 54.94
CA LEU A 469 -25.42 -23.68 56.22
C LEU A 469 -25.61 -22.17 55.99
N ALA A 470 -26.31 -21.50 56.90
CA ALA A 470 -26.63 -20.06 56.84
C ALA A 470 -26.10 -19.32 58.08
N ARG A 471 -25.99 -17.99 58.00
CA ARG A 471 -26.27 -17.10 59.15
C ARG A 471 -26.48 -15.65 58.72
N GLU A 472 -27.47 -15.03 59.35
CA GLU A 472 -27.88 -13.64 59.20
C GLU A 472 -27.12 -12.73 60.19
N ASN A 473 -27.12 -11.42 59.94
CA ASN A 473 -27.65 -10.44 60.90
C ASN A 473 -27.84 -9.05 60.28
N GLY A 474 -28.86 -8.34 60.77
CA GLY A 474 -29.38 -7.08 60.21
C GLY A 474 -28.75 -5.78 60.75
N PRO A 475 -29.42 -4.64 60.53
CA PRO A 475 -28.78 -3.33 60.39
C PRO A 475 -28.75 -2.47 61.66
N ILE A 476 -27.89 -1.45 61.67
CA ILE A 476 -27.96 -0.31 62.57
C ILE A 476 -27.72 0.97 61.77
N ASP A 477 -28.60 1.95 61.96
CA ASP A 477 -28.51 3.33 61.48
C ASP A 477 -28.14 4.23 62.68
N LEU A 478 -27.39 5.32 62.46
CA LEU A 478 -27.26 6.49 63.34
C LEU A 478 -26.24 7.51 62.80
N ASN A 479 -26.69 8.75 62.63
CA ASN A 479 -25.87 9.96 62.44
C ASN A 479 -25.65 10.62 63.81
N PRO A 480 -24.54 11.35 64.07
CA PRO A 480 -24.67 12.82 64.00
C PRO A 480 -23.38 13.59 63.60
N GLU A 481 -23.55 14.92 63.48
CA GLU A 481 -22.62 15.91 62.94
C GLU A 481 -21.33 16.15 63.73
N LEU A 482 -20.25 16.53 63.03
CA LEU A 482 -19.29 17.58 63.45
C LEU A 482 -18.47 18.05 62.23
N GLY A 483 -18.32 19.38 62.08
CA GLY A 483 -17.83 19.99 60.84
C GLY A 483 -16.32 20.20 60.74
N ALA A 484 -15.83 20.32 59.50
CA ALA A 484 -14.52 20.88 59.17
C ALA A 484 -14.59 21.68 57.86
N THR A 485 -13.88 22.80 57.79
CA THR A 485 -14.02 23.83 56.75
C THR A 485 -13.09 23.65 55.54
N HIS A 486 -13.60 24.06 54.37
CA HIS A 486 -12.87 24.51 53.18
C HIS A 486 -11.58 23.79 52.74
N ALA A 487 -11.74 22.85 51.80
CA ALA A 487 -10.80 22.69 50.69
C ALA A 487 -11.56 22.29 49.41
N ILE A 488 -12.14 23.26 48.69
CA ILE A 488 -12.70 23.00 47.35
C ILE A 488 -11.53 22.67 46.42
N ARG A 489 -11.35 21.37 46.12
CA ARG A 489 -10.45 20.93 45.06
C ARG A 489 -10.92 21.55 43.75
N ARG A 490 -10.15 22.50 43.21
CA ARG A 490 -10.35 23.05 41.87
C ARG A 490 -10.10 21.93 40.85
N VAL A 491 -11.18 21.29 40.40
CA VAL A 491 -11.12 20.41 39.22
C VAL A 491 -10.97 21.30 38.00
N LYS A 492 -10.04 20.97 37.10
CA LYS A 492 -9.79 21.76 35.88
C LYS A 492 -11.05 21.71 35.01
N CYS A 493 -11.55 22.88 34.61
CA CYS A 493 -12.63 22.98 33.64
C CYS A 493 -12.15 22.41 32.29
N ASP A 494 -12.98 21.66 31.58
CA ASP A 494 -12.73 21.25 30.19
C ASP A 494 -13.28 22.27 29.16
N GLU A 495 -13.81 23.38 29.69
CA GLU A 495 -14.34 24.54 28.97
C GLU A 495 -15.51 24.26 28.00
N ALA A 496 -16.21 23.13 28.17
CA ALA A 496 -17.40 22.84 27.39
C ALA A 496 -18.57 23.80 27.72
N ILE A 497 -19.16 24.39 26.69
CA ILE A 497 -20.33 25.29 26.76
C ILE A 497 -21.58 24.46 26.42
N PRO A 498 -22.71 24.58 27.16
CA PRO A 498 -23.01 25.54 28.23
C PRO A 498 -22.61 25.06 29.64
N SER A 499 -22.03 23.88 29.80
CA SER A 499 -21.58 23.36 31.09
C SER A 499 -20.45 22.35 30.91
N CYS A 500 -19.41 22.49 31.74
CA CYS A 500 -18.21 21.66 31.66
C CYS A 500 -18.50 20.21 32.05
N TYR A 501 -17.86 19.23 31.40
CA TYR A 501 -18.07 17.80 31.69
C TYR A 501 -17.80 17.44 33.16
N PRO A 502 -16.81 18.03 33.87
CA PRO A 502 -16.63 17.81 35.31
C PRO A 502 -17.83 18.24 36.17
N CYS A 503 -18.57 19.28 35.79
CA CYS A 503 -19.80 19.67 36.47
C CYS A 503 -20.95 18.71 36.16
N ILE A 504 -21.14 18.37 34.87
CA ILE A 504 -22.18 17.42 34.42
C ILE A 504 -22.00 16.06 35.11
N SER A 505 -20.81 15.46 34.99
CA SER A 505 -20.48 14.13 35.54
C SER A 505 -20.53 14.04 37.07
N THR A 506 -20.47 15.17 37.78
CA THR A 506 -20.57 15.21 39.25
C THR A 506 -21.89 15.80 39.76
N GLY A 507 -22.86 16.04 38.88
CA GLY A 507 -24.18 16.60 39.23
C GLY A 507 -24.12 18.02 39.82
N ARG A 508 -23.01 18.74 39.62
CA ARG A 508 -22.82 20.10 40.13
C ARG A 508 -23.34 21.11 39.13
N LYS A 509 -23.98 22.17 39.63
CA LYS A 509 -24.32 23.33 38.81
C LYS A 509 -23.03 23.98 38.32
N CYS A 510 -22.88 24.11 37.01
CA CYS A 510 -21.80 24.91 36.43
C CYS A 510 -22.16 26.39 36.62
N ASP A 511 -21.29 27.17 37.27
CA ASP A 511 -21.51 28.61 37.49
C ASP A 511 -21.50 29.42 36.18
N GLY A 512 -20.96 28.82 35.11
CA GLY A 512 -20.99 29.36 33.76
C GLY A 512 -19.92 30.44 33.51
N TYR A 513 -19.94 30.98 32.31
CA TYR A 513 -19.06 32.08 31.90
C TYR A 513 -19.77 33.40 32.21
N GLY A 514 -19.14 34.25 33.02
CA GLY A 514 -19.73 35.50 33.46
C GLY A 514 -20.08 36.42 32.29
N GLN A 515 -21.34 36.85 32.24
CA GLN A 515 -21.80 37.90 31.33
C GLN A 515 -21.20 39.24 31.75
N ASN A 516 -20.22 39.74 31.01
CA ASN A 516 -19.95 41.18 30.94
C ASN A 516 -20.49 41.70 29.61
N MET A 517 -21.61 42.41 29.68
CA MET A 517 -22.24 43.09 28.56
C MET A 517 -22.39 44.59 28.91
N GLU A 518 -22.55 45.42 27.88
CA GLU A 518 -22.57 46.91 27.89
C GLU A 518 -21.17 47.56 27.89
N ALA A 519 -20.83 48.47 26.98
CA ALA A 519 -21.59 49.20 25.93
C ALA A 519 -21.13 48.78 24.51
N SER A 520 -22.01 48.38 23.57
CA SER A 520 -22.86 49.20 22.66
C SER A 520 -22.04 49.90 21.54
N LEU A 521 -22.37 49.85 20.23
CA LEU A 521 -23.60 49.50 19.50
C LEU A 521 -23.33 48.72 18.18
N ASP A 522 -24.37 48.03 17.69
CA ASP A 522 -24.66 47.63 16.29
C ASP A 522 -23.64 46.83 15.45
N HIS A 523 -23.79 45.50 15.44
CA HIS A 523 -23.82 44.70 14.20
C HIS A 523 -24.68 43.43 14.39
N PRO A 524 -25.43 42.96 13.37
CA PRO A 524 -26.44 41.92 13.54
C PRO A 524 -25.88 40.49 13.60
N SER A 525 -26.44 39.69 14.50
CA SER A 525 -26.11 38.28 14.70
C SER A 525 -26.43 37.40 13.49
N VAL A 526 -25.55 36.47 13.15
CA VAL A 526 -25.85 35.34 12.25
C VAL A 526 -25.46 34.02 12.93
N LEU A 527 -26.38 33.05 12.92
CA LEU A 527 -26.26 31.79 13.65
C LEU A 527 -25.22 30.84 13.04
N LEU A 528 -24.47 30.14 13.89
CA LEU A 528 -23.91 28.82 13.54
C LEU A 528 -25.04 27.77 13.52
N GLY A 529 -25.79 27.75 12.42
CA GLY A 529 -26.61 26.62 12.00
C GLY A 529 -26.17 26.20 10.60
N ALA A 530 -26.41 24.94 10.22
CA ALA A 530 -25.97 24.38 8.94
C ALA A 530 -26.50 25.20 7.73
N LEU A 531 -25.66 26.08 7.20
CA LEU A 531 -25.90 26.81 5.96
C LEU A 531 -25.16 26.10 4.83
N SER A 532 -25.91 25.46 3.94
CA SER A 532 -25.41 25.11 2.61
C SER A 532 -24.90 26.39 1.93
N PRO A 533 -23.62 26.47 1.51
CA PRO A 533 -23.12 27.65 0.82
C PRO A 533 -23.54 27.58 -0.65
N SER A 534 -24.82 27.81 -0.94
CA SER A 534 -25.18 28.36 -2.23
C SER A 534 -24.51 29.72 -2.34
N LEU A 535 -23.67 29.92 -3.36
CA LEU A 535 -22.90 31.16 -3.59
C LEU A 535 -23.79 32.33 -4.07
N SER A 536 -24.94 32.50 -3.40
CA SER A 536 -26.05 33.39 -3.77
C SER A 536 -25.88 34.83 -3.26
N ILE A 537 -24.94 35.06 -2.35
CA ILE A 537 -24.44 36.41 -2.06
C ILE A 537 -23.46 36.77 -3.19
N GLY A 538 -24.00 37.37 -4.25
CA GLY A 538 -23.29 37.59 -5.50
C GLY A 538 -22.05 38.47 -5.36
N PHE A 539 -21.02 38.17 -6.16
CA PHE A 539 -19.81 38.98 -6.30
C PHE A 539 -20.17 40.44 -6.60
N LEU A 540 -19.72 41.37 -5.76
CA LEU A 540 -19.87 42.81 -5.99
C LEU A 540 -18.70 43.34 -6.83
N GLY A 541 -19.02 43.72 -8.06
CA GLY A 541 -18.12 44.36 -9.01
C GLY A 541 -18.82 44.61 -10.36
N THR A 542 -18.07 45.09 -11.33
CA THR A 542 -18.55 45.32 -12.70
C THR A 542 -19.05 44.02 -13.36
N GLU A 543 -19.82 44.15 -14.42
CA GLU A 543 -20.32 42.99 -15.20
C GLU A 543 -19.18 42.11 -15.73
N LYS A 544 -18.08 42.70 -16.22
CA LYS A 544 -16.91 41.93 -16.71
C LYS A 544 -16.16 41.22 -15.57
N GLU A 545 -16.06 41.82 -14.38
CA GLU A 545 -15.49 41.17 -13.19
C GLU A 545 -16.37 40.01 -12.70
N ARG A 546 -17.69 40.21 -12.60
CA ARG A 546 -18.65 39.15 -12.26
C ARG A 546 -18.60 37.99 -13.24
N GLY A 547 -18.62 38.27 -14.55
CA GLY A 547 -18.52 37.23 -15.58
C GLY A 547 -17.23 36.41 -15.47
N SER A 548 -16.10 37.09 -15.25
CA SER A 548 -14.79 36.42 -15.08
C SER A 548 -14.70 35.61 -13.80
N PHE A 549 -15.26 36.11 -12.68
CA PHE A 549 -15.30 35.38 -11.41
C PHE A 549 -16.19 34.14 -11.48
N TYR A 550 -17.40 34.25 -12.05
CA TYR A 550 -18.28 33.09 -12.24
C TYR A 550 -17.68 32.08 -13.22
N PHE A 551 -17.00 32.53 -14.28
CA PHE A 551 -16.26 31.61 -15.16
C PHE A 551 -15.12 30.91 -14.41
N PHE A 552 -14.39 31.61 -13.53
CA PHE A 552 -13.40 30.96 -12.69
C PHE A 552 -14.02 29.88 -11.79
N GLN A 553 -15.15 30.19 -11.13
CA GLN A 553 -15.87 29.22 -10.29
C GLN A 553 -16.34 27.98 -11.07
N GLN A 554 -16.96 28.18 -12.24
CA GLN A 554 -17.65 27.10 -12.96
C GLN A 554 -16.71 26.29 -13.87
N GLU A 555 -15.63 26.89 -14.37
CA GLU A 555 -14.77 26.29 -15.40
C GLU A 555 -13.30 26.23 -14.98
N THR A 556 -12.71 27.32 -14.46
CA THR A 556 -11.27 27.32 -14.12
C THR A 556 -10.95 26.48 -12.89
N ALA A 557 -11.64 26.69 -11.76
CA ALA A 557 -11.35 26.00 -10.51
C ALA A 557 -11.46 24.46 -10.65
N PRO A 558 -12.54 23.89 -11.26
CA PRO A 558 -12.62 22.45 -11.50
C PRO A 558 -11.52 21.89 -12.42
N GLN A 559 -10.97 22.71 -13.33
CA GLN A 559 -9.84 22.31 -14.19
C GLN A 559 -8.50 22.36 -13.45
N LEU A 560 -8.31 23.29 -12.51
CA LEU A 560 -7.08 23.38 -11.69
C LEU A 560 -6.99 22.26 -10.63
N SER A 561 -8.11 21.84 -10.05
CA SER A 561 -8.20 20.70 -9.11
C SER A 561 -8.40 19.33 -9.79
N ARG A 562 -8.67 19.35 -11.10
CA ARG A 562 -8.93 18.24 -12.05
C ARG A 562 -9.36 16.90 -11.47
N PHE A 563 -8.42 16.08 -11.00
CA PHE A 563 -8.67 14.70 -10.62
C PHE A 563 -8.90 14.49 -9.12
N PHE A 564 -8.31 15.36 -8.30
CA PHE A 564 -8.16 15.14 -6.86
C PHE A 564 -9.20 15.87 -6.02
N GLY A 565 -9.86 16.89 -6.60
CA GLY A 565 -11.10 17.47 -6.07
C GLY A 565 -11.00 18.06 -4.67
N ASN A 566 -9.88 18.72 -4.36
CA ASN A 566 -9.66 19.38 -3.08
C ASN A 566 -10.55 20.64 -2.95
N ASP A 567 -11.14 20.82 -1.77
CA ASP A 567 -11.90 22.00 -1.33
C ASP A 567 -11.17 23.33 -1.57
N PHE A 568 -9.83 23.33 -1.63
CA PHE A 568 -9.04 24.55 -1.86
C PHE A 568 -9.55 25.36 -3.06
N TRP A 569 -9.53 24.79 -4.27
CA TRP A 569 -9.85 25.54 -5.50
C TRP A 569 -11.34 25.86 -5.65
N GLU A 570 -12.21 24.89 -5.32
CA GLU A 570 -13.64 24.94 -5.62
C GLU A 570 -14.48 25.61 -4.51
N ARG A 571 -13.91 25.79 -3.31
CA ARG A 571 -14.64 26.35 -2.16
C ARG A 571 -13.83 27.37 -1.36
N LEU A 572 -12.69 26.98 -0.78
CA LEU A 572 -11.94 27.80 0.17
C LEU A 572 -11.36 29.06 -0.49
N LEU A 573 -10.77 28.91 -1.67
CA LEU A 573 -10.21 30.01 -2.46
C LEU A 573 -11.28 31.01 -2.91
N LEU A 574 -12.48 30.53 -3.27
CA LEU A 574 -13.62 31.39 -3.62
C LEU A 574 -14.12 32.16 -2.39
N GLN A 575 -14.16 31.51 -1.22
CA GLN A 575 -14.46 32.16 0.05
C GLN A 575 -13.40 33.24 0.38
N ALA A 576 -12.11 32.93 0.22
CA ALA A 576 -11.02 33.88 0.45
C ALA A 576 -11.15 35.12 -0.46
N ALA A 577 -11.47 34.95 -1.75
CA ALA A 577 -11.66 36.04 -2.71
C ALA A 577 -12.88 36.95 -2.42
N LEU A 578 -13.87 36.48 -1.66
CA LEU A 578 -14.96 37.35 -1.20
C LEU A 578 -14.47 38.32 -0.11
N HIS A 579 -13.52 37.90 0.73
CA HIS A 579 -12.99 38.71 1.84
C HIS A 579 -11.78 39.55 1.41
N GLU A 580 -10.86 38.97 0.64
CA GLU A 580 -9.55 39.54 0.32
C GLU A 580 -9.45 40.06 -1.11
N ARG A 581 -9.18 41.37 -1.23
CA ARG A 581 -9.19 42.11 -2.50
C ARG A 581 -8.08 41.66 -3.47
N ALA A 582 -6.89 41.31 -2.95
CA ALA A 582 -5.80 40.81 -3.78
C ALA A 582 -6.19 39.48 -4.45
N ILE A 583 -6.58 38.48 -3.65
CA ILE A 583 -7.03 37.16 -4.12
C ILE A 583 -8.18 37.32 -5.14
N ARG A 584 -9.12 38.24 -4.88
CA ARG A 584 -10.22 38.57 -5.80
C ARG A 584 -9.74 39.01 -7.18
N HIS A 585 -8.83 39.98 -7.24
CA HIS A 585 -8.28 40.50 -8.50
C HIS A 585 -7.46 39.44 -9.25
N ALA A 586 -6.69 38.61 -8.54
CA ALA A 586 -5.97 37.48 -9.14
C ALA A 586 -6.93 36.46 -9.78
N ILE A 587 -8.00 36.06 -9.08
CA ILE A 587 -9.05 35.15 -9.61
C ILE A 587 -9.73 35.74 -10.85
N VAL A 588 -10.11 37.02 -10.82
CA VAL A 588 -10.73 37.70 -11.97
C VAL A 588 -9.79 37.74 -13.18
N ALA A 589 -8.48 37.97 -12.97
CA ALA A 589 -7.50 37.95 -14.03
C ALA A 589 -7.37 36.56 -14.69
N ILE A 590 -7.25 35.50 -13.90
CA ILE A 590 -7.18 34.12 -14.40
C ILE A 590 -8.49 33.72 -15.11
N GLY A 591 -9.64 34.04 -14.52
CA GLY A 591 -10.95 33.79 -15.12
C GLY A 591 -11.09 34.46 -16.49
N SER A 592 -10.74 35.75 -16.58
CA SER A 592 -10.78 36.49 -17.85
C SER A 592 -9.82 35.93 -18.90
N LEU A 593 -8.63 35.45 -18.51
CA LEU A 593 -7.66 34.85 -19.42
C LEU A 593 -8.18 33.50 -19.97
N HIS A 594 -8.80 32.69 -19.10
CA HIS A 594 -9.36 31.40 -19.48
C HIS A 594 -10.59 31.53 -20.39
N VAL A 595 -11.49 32.50 -20.14
CA VAL A 595 -12.62 32.82 -21.05
C VAL A 595 -12.12 33.02 -22.48
N ARG A 596 -11.09 33.86 -22.64
CA ARG A 596 -10.57 34.24 -23.97
C ARG A 596 -9.92 33.06 -24.68
N SER A 597 -9.12 32.24 -24.00
CA SER A 597 -8.52 31.08 -24.66
C SER A 597 -9.53 30.01 -25.09
N LYS A 598 -10.67 29.88 -24.37
CA LYS A 598 -11.80 29.05 -24.80
C LYS A 598 -12.49 29.59 -26.07
N GLN A 599 -12.41 30.90 -26.32
CA GLN A 599 -12.90 31.54 -27.56
C GLN A 599 -11.90 31.41 -28.72
N ASP A 600 -10.60 31.58 -28.45
CA ASP A 600 -9.51 31.45 -29.43
C ASP A 600 -9.26 29.99 -29.87
N ASN A 601 -9.93 29.03 -29.23
CA ASN A 601 -9.95 27.59 -29.53
C ASN A 601 -8.56 26.90 -29.54
N SER A 602 -7.54 27.56 -28.97
CA SER A 602 -6.23 26.97 -28.68
C SER A 602 -5.41 27.84 -27.70
N PHE A 603 -4.77 27.23 -26.71
CA PHE A 603 -3.58 27.80 -26.07
C PHE A 603 -2.33 27.59 -26.95
N ILE A 604 -2.38 26.56 -27.81
CA ILE A 604 -1.21 26.05 -28.54
C ILE A 604 -0.88 26.91 -29.78
N LYS A 605 -1.87 27.50 -30.48
CA LYS A 605 -1.61 28.32 -31.69
C LYS A 605 -1.79 29.83 -31.50
N GLN A 606 -1.38 30.39 -30.37
CA GLN A 606 -1.19 31.85 -30.28
C GLN A 606 0.08 32.28 -31.02
N SER A 607 -0.07 32.44 -32.34
CA SER A 607 0.93 33.05 -33.22
C SER A 607 1.22 34.49 -32.81
N GLN A 608 2.50 34.84 -32.77
CA GLN A 608 3.07 36.19 -32.93
C GLN A 608 2.23 37.38 -32.40
N ALA A 609 2.65 37.88 -31.25
CA ALA A 609 2.63 39.29 -30.86
C ALA A 609 1.68 40.23 -31.64
N ASN A 610 0.47 40.43 -31.12
CA ASN A 610 -0.19 41.73 -31.10
C ASN A 610 -1.23 41.77 -29.96
N GLU A 611 -1.28 42.90 -29.25
CA GLU A 611 -2.09 43.15 -28.04
C GLU A 611 -1.78 42.25 -26.82
N TRP A 612 -0.83 42.73 -26.01
CA TRP A 612 -0.61 42.36 -24.61
C TRP A 612 -1.92 42.03 -23.87
N ALA A 613 -1.99 40.80 -23.32
CA ALA A 613 -3.04 40.26 -22.44
C ALA A 613 -4.17 41.25 -22.08
N ASP A 614 -5.30 41.13 -22.79
CA ASP A 614 -6.59 41.85 -22.65
C ASP A 614 -6.56 42.86 -21.50
N ASN A 615 -6.53 44.17 -21.80
CA ASN A 615 -6.27 45.26 -20.84
C ASN A 615 -6.92 45.02 -19.45
N PHE A 616 -8.14 44.46 -19.43
CA PHE A 616 -8.84 44.03 -18.23
C PHE A 616 -8.13 42.95 -17.37
N ALA A 617 -7.62 41.87 -17.95
CA ALA A 617 -6.89 40.80 -17.25
C ALA A 617 -5.54 41.29 -16.72
N SER A 618 -4.76 41.99 -17.55
CA SER A 618 -3.50 42.60 -17.09
C SER A 618 -3.74 43.66 -16.01
N LYS A 619 -4.79 44.48 -16.13
CA LYS A 619 -5.17 45.47 -15.12
C LYS A 619 -5.54 44.81 -13.80
N ASN A 620 -6.32 43.73 -13.81
CA ASN A 620 -6.65 42.99 -12.60
C ASN A 620 -5.41 42.33 -11.97
N TYR A 621 -4.51 41.77 -12.76
CA TYR A 621 -3.23 41.24 -12.25
C TYR A 621 -2.39 42.34 -11.58
N SER A 622 -2.23 43.50 -12.23
CA SER A 622 -1.55 44.65 -11.62
C SER A 622 -2.27 45.21 -10.39
N GLN A 623 -3.61 45.23 -10.36
CA GLN A 623 -4.39 45.62 -9.18
C GLN A 623 -4.16 44.65 -8.02
N SER A 624 -4.13 43.34 -8.28
CA SER A 624 -3.80 42.34 -7.26
C SER A 624 -2.42 42.57 -6.65
N ILE A 625 -1.42 42.87 -7.47
CA ILE A 625 -0.06 43.19 -6.99
C ILE A 625 -0.07 44.51 -6.19
N ASN A 626 -0.73 45.55 -6.69
CA ASN A 626 -0.80 46.84 -5.99
C ASN A 626 -1.47 46.70 -4.62
N THR A 627 -2.57 45.95 -4.49
CA THR A 627 -3.23 45.70 -3.19
C THR A 627 -2.36 44.87 -2.21
N LEU A 628 -1.39 44.09 -2.70
CA LEU A 628 -0.37 43.42 -1.86
C LEU A 628 0.80 44.35 -1.49
N LEU A 629 1.03 45.43 -2.23
CA LEU A 629 2.13 46.38 -2.03
C LEU A 629 1.67 47.70 -1.38
N GLU A 630 0.36 47.95 -1.31
CA GLU A 630 -0.25 49.12 -0.66
C GLU A 630 0.18 49.17 0.81
N ALA A 631 1.03 50.13 1.15
CA ALA A 631 1.42 50.41 2.52
C ALA A 631 0.16 50.80 3.32
N PRO A 632 -0.28 49.99 4.28
CA PRO A 632 -1.57 50.17 4.91
C PRO A 632 -1.47 51.28 5.95
N SER A 633 -2.34 52.28 5.84
CA SER A 633 -2.41 53.41 6.77
C SER A 633 -2.54 52.92 8.22
N HIS A 634 -1.48 53.13 8.99
CA HIS A 634 -1.34 52.94 10.44
C HIS A 634 -1.61 51.57 11.09
N GLU A 635 -2.27 50.58 10.48
CA GLU A 635 -2.59 49.32 11.20
C GLU A 635 -2.57 48.00 10.40
N GLY A 636 -2.40 48.00 9.07
CA GLY A 636 -2.99 46.93 8.23
C GLY A 636 -2.07 45.97 7.47
N GLN A 637 -0.87 45.59 7.95
CA GLN A 637 -0.02 44.58 7.26
C GLN A 637 -0.84 43.37 6.77
N GLN A 638 -0.61 42.95 5.53
CA GLN A 638 -1.24 41.77 4.92
C GLN A 638 -0.78 40.48 5.63
N SER A 639 -1.62 39.45 5.61
CA SER A 639 -1.35 38.18 6.28
C SER A 639 -0.62 37.16 5.40
N ILE A 640 0.10 36.24 6.05
CA ILE A 640 0.98 35.23 5.41
C ILE A 640 0.24 34.43 4.32
N ASP A 641 -0.94 33.92 4.67
CA ASP A 641 -1.84 33.17 3.79
C ASP A 641 -2.19 33.91 2.49
N VAL A 642 -2.47 35.22 2.56
CA VAL A 642 -2.85 36.03 1.40
C VAL A 642 -1.70 36.15 0.38
N TYR A 643 -0.46 36.36 0.85
CA TYR A 643 0.71 36.34 -0.04
C TYR A 643 0.93 34.97 -0.68
N LEU A 644 0.88 33.90 0.12
CA LEU A 644 1.08 32.53 -0.35
C LEU A 644 0.04 32.11 -1.40
N ILE A 645 -1.25 32.40 -1.16
CA ILE A 645 -2.32 32.18 -2.14
C ILE A 645 -2.07 32.99 -3.41
N CYS A 646 -1.71 34.27 -3.29
CA CYS A 646 -1.43 35.10 -4.47
C CYS A 646 -0.21 34.59 -5.26
N SER A 647 0.87 34.14 -4.61
CA SER A 647 2.01 33.50 -5.28
C SER A 647 1.59 32.28 -6.10
N VAL A 648 0.71 31.41 -5.57
CA VAL A 648 0.15 30.27 -6.33
C VAL A 648 -0.68 30.76 -7.52
N LEU A 649 -1.55 31.74 -7.33
CA LEU A 649 -2.40 32.29 -8.41
C LEU A 649 -1.58 32.97 -9.51
N PHE A 650 -0.55 33.73 -9.15
CA PHE A 650 0.35 34.37 -10.10
C PHE A 650 1.21 33.35 -10.85
N ALA A 651 1.68 32.29 -10.18
CA ALA A 651 2.33 31.18 -10.86
C ALA A 651 1.41 30.52 -11.90
N CYS A 652 0.13 30.29 -11.57
CA CYS A 652 -0.87 29.80 -12.53
C CYS A 652 -1.05 30.75 -13.72
N LEU A 653 -1.22 32.05 -13.45
CA LEU A 653 -1.44 33.09 -14.45
C LEU A 653 -0.25 33.21 -15.42
N GLU A 654 0.98 33.32 -14.90
CA GLU A 654 2.18 33.41 -15.73
C GLU A 654 2.42 32.13 -16.53
N THR A 655 2.09 30.96 -15.98
CA THR A 655 2.17 29.68 -16.72
C THR A 655 1.16 29.63 -17.87
N MET A 656 -0.08 30.09 -17.67
CA MET A 656 -1.07 30.25 -18.75
C MET A 656 -0.61 31.23 -19.84
N LEU A 657 0.18 32.25 -19.48
CA LEU A 657 0.85 33.17 -20.40
C LEU A 657 2.15 32.62 -21.02
N SER A 658 2.51 31.36 -20.73
CA SER A 658 3.78 30.73 -21.15
C SER A 658 5.06 31.43 -20.63
N ARG A 659 4.96 32.21 -19.54
CA ARG A 659 6.06 32.97 -18.91
C ARG A 659 6.66 32.19 -17.75
N TYR A 660 7.24 31.03 -18.05
CA TYR A 660 7.67 30.05 -17.05
C TYR A 660 8.71 30.60 -16.07
N GLY A 661 9.63 31.47 -16.51
CA GLY A 661 10.58 32.12 -15.59
C GLY A 661 9.89 32.90 -14.46
N SER A 662 8.88 33.72 -14.81
CA SER A 662 8.08 34.47 -13.83
C SER A 662 7.24 33.55 -12.94
N ALA A 663 6.67 32.47 -13.50
CA ALA A 663 5.93 31.48 -12.70
C ALA A 663 6.83 30.80 -11.65
N ILE A 664 8.04 30.39 -12.03
CA ILE A 664 9.05 29.82 -11.12
C ILE A 664 9.44 30.84 -10.05
N THR A 665 9.64 32.12 -10.41
CA THR A 665 9.94 33.18 -9.43
C THR A 665 8.82 33.33 -8.38
N HIS A 666 7.54 33.25 -8.77
CA HIS A 666 6.42 33.29 -7.83
C HIS A 666 6.41 32.08 -6.89
N VAL A 667 6.68 30.87 -7.39
CA VAL A 667 6.80 29.65 -6.56
C VAL A 667 7.95 29.78 -5.56
N GLN A 668 9.16 30.11 -6.03
CA GLN A 668 10.35 30.28 -5.19
C GLN A 668 10.22 31.39 -4.14
N SER A 669 9.43 32.44 -4.44
CA SER A 669 9.10 33.52 -3.50
C SER A 669 8.11 33.07 -2.43
N GLY A 670 7.07 32.31 -2.78
CA GLY A 670 6.16 31.72 -1.80
C GLY A 670 6.86 30.72 -0.87
N ILE A 671 7.75 29.87 -1.42
CA ILE A 671 8.61 28.98 -0.61
C ILE A 671 9.54 29.80 0.29
N LYS A 672 10.04 30.96 -0.15
CA LYS A 672 10.84 31.85 0.71
C LYS A 672 10.03 32.32 1.92
N ILE A 673 8.80 32.78 1.71
CA ILE A 673 7.91 33.20 2.80
C ILE A 673 7.64 32.04 3.76
N LEU A 674 7.35 30.83 3.26
CA LEU A 674 7.19 29.63 4.12
C LEU A 674 8.43 29.31 4.96
N CYS A 675 9.64 29.53 4.44
CA CYS A 675 10.88 29.32 5.20
C CYS A 675 11.12 30.39 6.28
N GLU A 676 10.43 31.53 6.21
CA GLU A 676 10.51 32.65 7.16
C GLU A 676 9.34 32.61 8.17
N VAL A 677 8.45 31.61 8.08
CA VAL A 677 7.34 31.37 9.00
C VAL A 677 7.75 30.41 10.11
N ASN A 678 7.59 30.84 11.36
CA ASN A 678 7.79 30.02 12.55
C ASN A 678 6.44 29.57 13.13
N TYR A 679 6.35 28.33 13.60
CA TYR A 679 5.19 27.85 14.36
C TYR A 679 5.45 28.00 15.86
N ASP A 680 4.55 28.71 16.55
CA ASP A 680 4.61 28.90 18.00
C ASP A 680 3.70 27.89 18.70
N GLU A 681 4.29 26.96 19.44
CA GLU A 681 3.61 25.91 20.21
C GLU A 681 2.73 26.46 21.36
N GLU A 682 3.09 27.59 21.96
CA GLU A 682 2.32 28.19 23.06
C GLU A 682 1.06 28.88 22.55
N THR A 683 1.19 29.66 21.47
CA THR A 683 0.03 30.36 20.88
C THR A 683 -0.73 29.54 19.85
N ARG A 684 -0.15 28.45 19.31
CA ARG A 684 -0.67 27.63 18.20
C ARG A 684 -0.94 28.43 16.92
N HIS A 685 -0.10 29.42 16.64
CA HIS A 685 -0.20 30.26 15.46
C HIS A 685 1.12 30.32 14.70
N HIS A 686 1.02 30.42 13.37
CA HIS A 686 2.15 30.73 12.50
C HIS A 686 2.48 32.22 12.58
N GLN A 687 3.73 32.54 12.87
CA GLN A 687 4.27 33.89 13.03
C GLN A 687 5.35 34.17 11.99
N HIS A 688 5.53 35.44 11.62
CA HIS A 688 6.53 35.89 10.67
C HIS A 688 6.93 37.33 11.01
N ASP A 689 8.22 37.64 11.01
CA ASP A 689 8.77 38.91 11.54
C ASP A 689 8.14 40.19 10.92
N VAL A 690 7.66 40.07 9.68
CA VAL A 690 7.13 41.20 8.87
C VAL A 690 5.65 41.06 8.50
N LEU A 691 5.03 39.88 8.65
CA LEU A 691 3.70 39.57 8.11
C LEU A 691 2.75 39.16 9.22
N LYS A 692 1.47 39.54 9.11
CA LYS A 692 0.48 39.19 10.14
C LYS A 692 0.10 37.72 10.08
N VAL A 693 -0.25 37.19 11.25
CA VAL A 693 -0.94 35.90 11.43
C VAL A 693 -2.12 35.81 10.46
N SER A 694 -2.37 34.60 9.94
CA SER A 694 -3.47 34.30 9.02
C SER A 694 -4.81 34.89 9.49
N LYS A 695 -5.55 35.51 8.55
CA LYS A 695 -6.91 36.01 8.77
C LYS A 695 -7.98 35.07 8.22
N LEU A 696 -7.58 34.00 7.53
CA LEU A 696 -8.45 33.04 6.88
C LEU A 696 -8.44 31.71 7.67
N PRO A 697 -9.19 31.57 8.78
CA PRO A 697 -9.11 30.41 9.68
C PRO A 697 -9.53 29.07 9.06
N TYR A 698 -9.94 29.07 7.79
CA TYR A 698 -10.34 27.92 6.99
C TYR A 698 -9.31 27.51 5.93
N ILE A 699 -8.18 28.23 5.78
CA ILE A 699 -7.04 27.83 4.96
C ILE A 699 -5.80 27.75 5.86
N SER A 700 -5.43 26.53 6.28
CA SER A 700 -4.22 26.31 7.08
C SER A 700 -2.96 26.57 6.27
N ILE A 701 -1.87 26.93 6.95
CA ILE A 701 -0.55 27.06 6.33
C ILE A 701 -0.07 25.70 5.81
N ASP A 702 -0.34 24.60 6.51
CA ASP A 702 -0.01 23.22 6.08
C ASP A 702 -0.58 22.88 4.70
N MET A 703 -1.85 23.24 4.44
CA MET A 703 -2.50 23.04 3.15
C MET A 703 -1.78 23.81 2.03
N LEU A 704 -1.28 25.01 2.32
CA LEU A 704 -0.48 25.78 1.37
C LEU A 704 0.92 25.18 1.22
N GLN A 705 1.52 24.66 2.29
CA GLN A 705 2.81 23.99 2.29
C GLN A 705 2.82 22.73 1.41
N ASP A 706 1.79 21.88 1.50
CA ASP A 706 1.58 20.74 0.59
C ASP A 706 1.52 21.18 -0.88
N MET A 707 0.81 22.29 -1.16
CA MET A 707 0.76 22.86 -2.51
C MET A 707 2.14 23.35 -2.97
N PHE A 708 2.92 23.99 -2.11
CA PHE A 708 4.26 24.46 -2.45
C PHE A 708 5.27 23.32 -2.62
N VAL A 709 5.22 22.25 -1.82
CA VAL A 709 6.04 21.03 -2.04
C VAL A 709 5.75 20.41 -3.41
N ARG A 710 4.47 20.29 -3.78
CA ARG A 710 4.08 19.80 -5.12
C ARG A 710 4.56 20.72 -6.24
N LEU A 711 4.49 22.06 -6.06
CA LEU A 711 4.96 23.02 -7.05
C LEU A 711 6.50 23.02 -7.17
N ASP A 712 7.23 22.89 -6.06
CA ASP A 712 8.69 22.84 -6.07
C ASP A 712 9.21 21.57 -6.74
N PHE A 713 8.56 20.42 -6.49
CA PHE A 713 8.83 19.20 -7.25
C PHE A 713 8.63 19.40 -8.77
N GLN A 714 7.60 20.14 -9.19
CA GLN A 714 7.42 20.46 -10.60
C GLN A 714 8.53 21.37 -11.15
N VAL A 715 8.94 22.40 -10.40
CA VAL A 715 10.05 23.28 -10.78
C VAL A 715 11.35 22.48 -10.97
N SER A 716 11.65 21.52 -10.09
CA SER A 716 12.82 20.64 -10.23
C SER A 716 12.83 19.83 -11.54
N GLN A 717 11.66 19.41 -12.03
CA GLN A 717 11.52 18.71 -13.31
C GLN A 717 11.57 19.65 -14.53
N MET A 718 11.53 20.98 -14.33
CA MET A 718 11.50 21.98 -15.41
C MET A 718 12.84 22.65 -15.69
N VAL A 719 13.79 22.64 -14.74
CA VAL A 719 15.09 23.33 -14.85
C VAL A 719 16.22 22.40 -14.39
N PRO A 720 16.75 21.53 -15.28
CA PRO A 720 17.87 20.67 -14.94
C PRO A 720 19.11 21.48 -14.53
N GLY A 721 19.75 21.10 -13.43
CA GLY A 721 21.05 21.64 -13.02
C GLY A 721 21.07 23.02 -12.36
N GLN A 722 19.92 23.65 -12.06
CA GLN A 722 19.96 24.83 -11.18
C GLN A 722 20.30 24.40 -9.75
N LYS A 723 21.47 24.82 -9.25
CA LYS A 723 21.95 24.63 -7.86
C LYS A 723 21.17 25.45 -6.80
N GLY A 724 19.89 25.70 -7.05
CA GLY A 724 18.93 26.08 -6.02
C GLY A 724 18.26 24.80 -5.54
N GLY A 725 18.97 24.05 -4.68
CA GLY A 725 18.43 22.82 -4.09
C GLY A 725 17.14 23.09 -3.33
N VAL A 726 16.40 22.03 -3.03
CA VAL A 726 15.19 22.12 -2.19
C VAL A 726 15.56 22.87 -0.92
N LYS A 727 14.86 23.97 -0.61
CA LYS A 727 15.16 24.71 0.63
C LYS A 727 14.90 23.76 1.79
N GLU A 728 15.85 23.65 2.72
CA GLU A 728 15.78 22.67 3.81
C GLU A 728 14.39 22.54 4.47
N PRO A 729 13.61 23.61 4.70
CA PRO A 729 12.26 23.49 5.27
C PRO A 729 11.26 22.66 4.45
N THR A 730 11.21 22.76 3.11
CA THR A 730 10.28 21.94 2.32
C THR A 730 10.75 20.48 2.25
N ALA A 731 12.07 20.24 2.19
CA ALA A 731 12.64 18.91 2.30
C ALA A 731 12.41 18.28 3.68
N ASN A 732 12.47 19.06 4.76
CA ASN A 732 12.32 18.57 6.13
C ASN A 732 10.86 18.26 6.46
N TYR A 733 9.93 19.14 6.11
CA TYR A 733 8.49 18.84 6.18
C TYR A 733 8.16 17.54 5.42
N ALA A 734 8.61 17.40 4.17
CA ALA A 734 8.39 16.19 3.37
C ALA A 734 9.09 14.92 3.90
N LYS A 735 10.06 15.03 4.82
CA LYS A 735 10.67 13.90 5.55
C LYS A 735 9.88 13.49 6.80
N GLU A 736 9.11 14.41 7.39
CA GLU A 736 8.34 14.23 8.63
C GLU A 736 6.92 13.68 8.39
N VAL A 737 6.39 13.81 7.17
CA VAL A 737 5.08 13.25 6.80
C VAL A 737 5.06 11.72 6.94
N GLU A 738 4.29 11.23 7.91
CA GLU A 738 4.03 9.80 8.10
C GLU A 738 3.00 9.25 7.10
N ILE A 739 3.15 7.97 6.75
CA ILE A 739 2.18 7.26 5.90
C ILE A 739 1.14 6.60 6.82
N PRO A 740 -0.15 6.99 6.75
CA PRO A 740 -1.20 6.37 7.55
C PRO A 740 -1.47 4.93 7.10
N GLY A 741 -2.11 4.12 7.95
CA GLY A 741 -2.53 2.76 7.56
C GLY A 741 -3.62 2.73 6.48
N ILE A 742 -4.33 3.85 6.29
CA ILE A 742 -5.28 4.09 5.20
C ILE A 742 -5.39 5.61 4.99
N PHE A 743 -5.48 6.07 3.73
CA PHE A 743 -5.72 7.48 3.44
C PHE A 743 -7.17 7.89 3.71
N SER A 744 -7.40 9.15 4.07
CA SER A 744 -8.73 9.78 4.17
C SER A 744 -9.24 10.27 2.81
N SER A 745 -8.33 10.62 1.88
CA SER A 745 -8.71 11.19 0.58
C SER A 745 -7.68 10.94 -0.53
N LEU A 746 -8.14 11.00 -1.79
CA LEU A 746 -7.24 10.98 -2.96
C LEU A 746 -6.27 12.18 -3.02
N SER A 747 -6.63 13.32 -2.42
CA SER A 747 -5.72 14.48 -2.37
C SER A 747 -4.54 14.18 -1.44
N GLU A 748 -4.80 13.76 -0.20
CA GLU A 748 -3.77 13.31 0.76
C GLU A 748 -2.90 12.18 0.17
N THR A 749 -3.55 11.19 -0.45
CA THR A 749 -2.91 10.08 -1.17
C THR A 749 -1.86 10.61 -2.17
N ARG A 750 -2.19 11.66 -2.93
CA ARG A 750 -1.25 12.34 -3.85
C ARG A 750 -0.16 13.09 -3.11
N GLU A 751 -0.48 13.93 -2.13
CA GLU A 751 0.52 14.82 -1.53
C GLU A 751 1.63 14.01 -0.85
N ILE A 752 1.28 12.96 -0.11
CA ILE A 752 2.24 12.08 0.56
C ILE A 752 3.18 11.44 -0.47
N LEU A 753 2.64 10.98 -1.61
CA LEU A 753 3.45 10.38 -2.66
C LEU A 753 4.37 11.37 -3.36
N VAL A 754 3.89 12.58 -3.63
CA VAL A 754 4.68 13.66 -4.25
C VAL A 754 5.77 14.17 -3.30
N SER A 755 5.47 14.35 -2.02
CA SER A 755 6.45 14.68 -0.98
C SER A 755 7.57 13.65 -0.91
N HIS A 756 7.23 12.35 -0.97
CA HIS A 756 8.24 11.29 -1.02
C HIS A 756 9.07 11.31 -2.32
N TRP A 757 8.47 11.54 -3.50
CA TRP A 757 9.25 11.69 -4.75
C TRP A 757 10.12 12.94 -4.77
N HIS A 758 9.71 14.01 -4.09
CA HIS A 758 10.48 15.25 -3.97
C HIS A 758 11.76 15.01 -3.14
N VAL A 759 11.63 14.43 -1.94
CA VAL A 759 12.77 14.00 -1.10
C VAL A 759 13.64 12.96 -1.81
N ALA A 760 13.02 12.06 -2.57
CA ALA A 760 13.72 11.06 -3.37
C ALA A 760 14.58 11.72 -4.46
N SER A 761 14.02 12.66 -5.23
CA SER A 761 14.72 13.35 -6.32
C SER A 761 15.91 14.17 -5.84
N ASP A 762 15.74 14.94 -4.76
CA ASP A 762 16.79 15.77 -4.13
C ASP A 762 18.00 14.93 -3.68
N SER A 763 17.73 13.76 -3.09
CA SER A 763 18.76 12.77 -2.70
C SER A 763 19.52 12.15 -3.89
N THR A 764 19.11 12.43 -5.14
CA THR A 764 19.73 11.89 -6.36
C THR A 764 20.33 12.95 -7.28
N SER A 765 20.06 14.26 -7.08
CA SER A 765 20.66 15.32 -7.91
C SER A 765 22.18 15.39 -7.78
N ASP A 766 22.75 15.06 -6.62
CA ASP A 766 24.20 14.99 -6.42
C ASP A 766 24.87 13.80 -7.15
N LEU A 767 24.09 12.81 -7.61
CA LEU A 767 24.58 11.63 -8.33
C LEU A 767 24.59 11.81 -9.86
N TRP A 768 23.87 12.81 -10.38
CA TRP A 768 23.58 12.99 -11.81
C TRP A 768 23.80 14.44 -12.28
N ASP A 769 24.96 15.02 -11.96
CA ASP A 769 25.47 16.24 -12.60
C ASP A 769 26.26 15.87 -13.89
N PRO A 770 25.72 16.07 -15.11
CA PRO A 770 26.39 15.71 -16.36
C PRO A 770 27.56 16.66 -16.70
N MET A 771 27.77 17.73 -15.92
CA MET A 771 28.85 18.70 -16.09
C MET A 771 29.97 18.54 -15.05
N SER A 772 29.86 17.58 -14.12
CA SER A 772 30.93 17.32 -13.15
C SER A 772 32.06 16.49 -13.78
N GLU A 773 33.25 17.08 -13.94
CA GLU A 773 34.48 16.36 -14.32
C GLU A 773 34.95 15.34 -13.26
N LYS A 774 34.28 15.27 -12.11
CA LYS A 774 34.53 14.27 -11.06
C LYS A 774 33.30 13.41 -10.84
N LEU A 775 33.45 12.11 -11.07
CA LEU A 775 32.55 11.10 -10.52
C LEU A 775 32.46 11.29 -9.00
N PRO A 776 31.27 11.57 -8.42
CA PRO A 776 31.10 11.54 -6.98
C PRO A 776 31.37 10.13 -6.47
N ALA A 777 31.91 10.01 -5.25
CA ALA A 777 31.92 8.73 -4.57
C ALA A 777 30.46 8.35 -4.24
N VAL A 778 29.88 7.46 -5.04
CA VAL A 778 28.47 7.03 -4.96
C VAL A 778 28.16 6.60 -3.52
N PRO A 779 27.27 7.31 -2.78
CA PRO A 779 26.71 6.78 -1.54
C PRO A 779 26.00 5.48 -1.90
N PRO A 780 26.22 4.36 -1.18
CA PRO A 780 25.77 3.05 -1.64
C PRO A 780 24.26 3.06 -1.87
N ALA A 781 23.86 3.01 -3.14
CA ALA A 781 22.50 3.31 -3.62
C ALA A 781 21.42 2.47 -2.88
N THR A 782 21.84 1.31 -2.38
CA THR A 782 21.09 0.36 -1.58
C THR A 782 20.38 0.94 -0.36
N VAL A 783 20.93 1.94 0.35
CA VAL A 783 20.32 2.44 1.60
C VAL A 783 19.11 3.33 1.31
N TRP A 784 19.29 4.33 0.45
CA TRP A 784 18.19 5.18 0.00
C TRP A 784 17.14 4.37 -0.78
N GLN A 785 17.56 3.43 -1.63
CA GLN A 785 16.63 2.51 -2.32
C GLN A 785 15.76 1.74 -1.32
N LYS A 786 16.35 1.10 -0.31
CA LYS A 786 15.59 0.35 0.70
C LYS A 786 14.59 1.24 1.45
N LYS A 787 14.98 2.47 1.80
CA LYS A 787 14.07 3.46 2.41
C LYS A 787 12.92 3.81 1.45
N SER A 788 13.21 4.13 0.19
CA SER A 788 12.21 4.51 -0.81
C SER A 788 11.28 3.35 -1.21
N PHE A 789 11.79 2.11 -1.30
CA PHE A 789 10.97 0.91 -1.47
C PHE A 789 10.04 0.67 -0.27
N GLY A 790 10.54 0.76 0.96
CA GLY A 790 9.72 0.61 2.17
C GLY A 790 8.70 1.74 2.37
N ILE A 791 9.00 2.95 1.87
CA ILE A 791 8.04 4.05 1.75
C ILE A 791 6.96 3.71 0.73
N LEU A 792 7.31 3.34 -0.50
CA LEU A 792 6.31 3.07 -1.53
C LEU A 792 5.47 1.81 -1.25
N ALA A 793 6.03 0.80 -0.59
CA ALA A 793 5.30 -0.38 -0.16
C ALA A 793 4.21 0.00 0.85
N ARG A 794 4.55 0.74 1.91
CA ARG A 794 3.57 1.26 2.88
C ARG A 794 2.52 2.16 2.23
N TRP A 795 2.96 3.07 1.36
CA TRP A 795 2.05 3.93 0.59
C TRP A 795 1.08 3.11 -0.26
N SER A 796 1.58 2.06 -0.92
CA SER A 796 0.77 1.16 -1.73
C SER A 796 -0.27 0.44 -0.88
N SER A 797 0.12 -0.12 0.27
CA SER A 797 -0.81 -0.78 1.19
C SER A 797 -1.92 0.15 1.66
N ALA A 798 -1.58 1.40 2.02
CA ALA A 798 -2.54 2.42 2.44
C ALA A 798 -3.47 2.88 1.29
N TYR A 799 -2.95 2.89 0.06
CA TYR A 799 -3.73 3.21 -1.15
C TYR A 799 -4.68 2.08 -1.55
N ASP A 800 -4.20 0.84 -1.50
CA ASP A 800 -5.00 -0.34 -1.80
C ASP A 800 -6.11 -0.50 -0.74
N ALA A 801 -5.83 -0.18 0.54
CA ALA A 801 -6.85 -0.05 1.59
C ALA A 801 -7.89 1.05 1.29
N TYR A 802 -7.46 2.23 0.81
CA TYR A 802 -8.37 3.30 0.37
C TYR A 802 -9.28 2.84 -0.77
N LEU A 803 -8.72 2.15 -1.77
CA LEU A 803 -9.48 1.61 -2.90
C LEU A 803 -10.47 0.52 -2.48
N ASN A 804 -10.10 -0.35 -1.54
CA ASN A 804 -11.00 -1.40 -1.04
C ASN A 804 -12.23 -0.85 -0.30
N ILE A 805 -12.10 0.31 0.38
CA ILE A 805 -13.24 0.95 1.07
C ILE A 805 -14.06 1.86 0.14
N HIS A 806 -13.40 2.62 -0.75
CA HIS A 806 -14.05 3.69 -1.51
C HIS A 806 -14.25 3.40 -3.00
N GLY A 807 -13.59 2.38 -3.55
CA GLY A 807 -13.43 2.14 -4.99
C GLY A 807 -14.73 2.07 -5.78
N GLU A 808 -15.72 1.32 -5.29
CA GLU A 808 -17.02 1.17 -5.96
C GLU A 808 -17.78 2.50 -6.05
N ASN A 809 -17.65 3.34 -5.03
CA ASN A 809 -18.36 4.61 -4.87
C ASN A 809 -17.60 5.83 -5.44
N LEU A 810 -16.49 5.62 -6.17
CA LEU A 810 -15.75 6.71 -6.79
C LEU A 810 -16.53 7.30 -7.98
N THR A 811 -16.69 8.62 -8.01
CA THR A 811 -17.15 9.36 -9.19
C THR A 811 -16.15 9.25 -10.34
N ASP A 812 -16.58 9.41 -11.59
CA ASP A 812 -15.71 9.38 -12.79
C ASP A 812 -14.45 10.25 -12.63
N ARG A 813 -14.60 11.41 -11.98
CA ARG A 813 -13.52 12.34 -11.64
C ARG A 813 -12.47 11.69 -10.73
N LYS A 814 -12.93 11.04 -9.65
CA LYS A 814 -12.08 10.32 -8.70
C LYS A 814 -11.45 9.05 -9.31
N ARG A 815 -12.19 8.33 -10.18
CA ARG A 815 -11.66 7.17 -10.93
C ARG A 815 -10.50 7.55 -11.87
N LYS A 816 -10.57 8.72 -12.49
CA LYS A 816 -9.43 9.27 -13.25
C LYS A 816 -8.25 9.62 -12.32
N GLY A 817 -8.51 10.15 -11.13
CA GLY A 817 -7.49 10.38 -10.10
C GLY A 817 -6.78 9.12 -9.62
N THR A 818 -7.52 8.02 -9.42
CA THR A 818 -6.92 6.72 -9.07
C THR A 818 -6.05 6.15 -10.19
N ALA A 819 -6.47 6.32 -11.45
CA ALA A 819 -5.65 5.93 -12.60
C ALA A 819 -4.36 6.77 -12.71
N VAL A 820 -4.42 8.09 -12.46
CA VAL A 820 -3.23 8.97 -12.42
C VAL A 820 -2.27 8.56 -11.28
N LEU A 821 -2.77 8.31 -10.07
CA LEU A 821 -1.94 7.83 -8.96
C LEU A 821 -1.26 6.50 -9.29
N HIS A 822 -1.98 5.61 -9.97
CA HIS A 822 -1.43 4.33 -10.40
C HIS A 822 -0.33 4.52 -11.45
N ILE A 823 -0.54 5.37 -12.47
CA ILE A 823 0.47 5.73 -13.46
C ILE A 823 1.75 6.27 -12.79
N LEU A 824 1.61 7.18 -11.84
CA LEU A 824 2.74 7.80 -11.16
C LEU A 824 3.46 6.80 -10.22
N LYS A 825 2.73 5.90 -9.53
CA LYS A 825 3.27 4.76 -8.76
C LYS A 825 4.17 3.89 -9.64
N GLU A 826 3.67 3.42 -10.78
CA GLU A 826 4.42 2.54 -11.70
C GLU A 826 5.67 3.25 -12.27
N LEU A 827 5.57 4.55 -12.60
CA LEU A 827 6.73 5.35 -13.02
C LEU A 827 7.81 5.46 -11.92
N GLY A 828 7.39 5.71 -10.67
CA GLY A 828 8.28 5.75 -9.51
C GLY A 828 8.98 4.41 -9.22
N ILE A 829 8.27 3.29 -9.39
CA ILE A 829 8.83 1.94 -9.29
C ILE A 829 9.93 1.71 -10.32
N THR A 830 9.70 2.13 -11.58
CA THR A 830 10.68 2.02 -12.67
C THR A 830 11.98 2.74 -12.30
N ALA A 831 11.88 4.00 -11.84
CA ALA A 831 13.05 4.81 -11.46
C ALA A 831 13.86 4.21 -10.28
N MET A 832 13.18 3.64 -9.27
CA MET A 832 13.85 3.03 -8.12
C MET A 832 14.57 1.71 -8.46
N ILE A 833 14.05 0.92 -9.40
CA ILE A 833 14.70 -0.35 -9.78
C ILE A 833 15.97 -0.08 -10.59
N LEU A 834 15.98 0.95 -11.44
CA LEU A 834 17.11 1.22 -12.33
C LEU A 834 18.33 1.83 -11.64
N THR A 835 18.16 2.61 -10.57
CA THR A 835 19.30 3.06 -9.75
C THR A 835 20.06 1.88 -9.09
N LYS A 836 19.50 0.67 -9.06
CA LYS A 836 20.18 -0.55 -8.58
C LYS A 836 21.18 -1.10 -9.61
N ALA A 837 21.03 -0.76 -10.88
CA ALA A 837 21.83 -1.25 -12.01
C ALA A 837 22.86 -0.24 -12.54
N ALA A 838 22.98 0.91 -11.86
CA ALA A 838 23.75 2.08 -12.30
C ALA A 838 25.27 1.92 -12.03
N VAL A 839 25.91 1.08 -12.85
CA VAL A 839 27.34 1.21 -13.21
C VAL A 839 27.52 1.14 -14.74
N ASP A 840 26.68 0.40 -15.45
CA ASP A 840 26.75 0.28 -16.93
C ASP A 840 25.59 1.02 -17.63
N ASN A 841 25.91 1.79 -18.68
CA ASN A 841 25.01 2.58 -19.54
C ASN A 841 24.10 1.74 -20.46
N ASP A 842 23.84 0.50 -20.11
CA ASP A 842 23.07 -0.47 -20.90
C ASP A 842 21.58 -0.07 -20.99
N GLU A 843 21.15 0.36 -22.18
CA GLU A 843 19.77 0.74 -22.50
C GLU A 843 18.85 -0.46 -22.81
N MET A 844 19.36 -1.71 -22.85
CA MET A 844 18.54 -2.93 -22.92
C MET A 844 17.82 -3.19 -21.59
N LYS A 845 18.41 -2.76 -20.46
CA LYS A 845 17.81 -2.87 -19.11
C LYS A 845 16.42 -2.24 -18.96
N TRP A 846 15.99 -1.38 -19.89
CA TRP A 846 14.64 -0.82 -19.90
C TRP A 846 13.54 -1.78 -20.37
N ASP A 847 13.90 -2.85 -21.09
CA ASP A 847 12.92 -3.73 -21.75
C ASP A 847 12.13 -4.59 -20.74
N VAL A 848 12.73 -4.91 -19.60
CA VAL A 848 12.06 -5.62 -18.48
C VAL A 848 10.84 -4.86 -17.93
N PHE A 849 10.72 -3.56 -18.20
CA PHE A 849 9.60 -2.73 -17.76
C PHE A 849 8.45 -2.65 -18.76
N CYS A 850 8.50 -3.34 -19.91
CA CYS A 850 7.43 -3.30 -20.91
C CYS A 850 6.02 -3.61 -20.35
N PRO A 851 5.81 -4.59 -19.42
CA PRO A 851 4.49 -4.79 -18.80
C PRO A 851 4.00 -3.58 -17.98
N MET A 852 4.93 -2.85 -17.34
CA MET A 852 4.65 -1.65 -16.56
C MET A 852 4.33 -0.46 -17.47
N PHE A 853 5.08 -0.32 -18.57
CA PHE A 853 4.83 0.67 -19.61
C PHE A 853 3.48 0.44 -20.32
N GLN A 854 3.15 -0.81 -20.66
CA GLN A 854 1.85 -1.21 -21.18
C GLN A 854 0.70 -0.75 -20.27
N LYS A 855 0.86 -0.92 -18.95
CA LYS A 855 -0.13 -0.52 -17.94
C LYS A 855 -0.28 1.00 -17.83
N ILE A 856 0.84 1.73 -17.82
CA ILE A 856 0.85 3.21 -17.85
C ILE A 856 0.11 3.74 -19.08
N VAL A 857 0.41 3.20 -20.27
CA VAL A 857 -0.19 3.63 -21.54
C VAL A 857 -1.69 3.33 -21.58
N SER A 858 -2.10 2.14 -21.14
CA SER A 858 -3.52 1.75 -21.17
C SER A 858 -4.37 2.61 -20.21
N LEU A 859 -3.88 2.87 -19.00
CA LEU A 859 -4.55 3.79 -18.06
C LEU A 859 -4.61 5.23 -18.60
N ALA A 860 -3.59 5.67 -19.35
CA ALA A 860 -3.60 6.98 -19.98
C ALA A 860 -4.61 7.05 -21.15
N GLU A 861 -4.71 6.01 -21.98
CA GLU A 861 -5.73 5.88 -23.03
C GLU A 861 -7.14 6.01 -22.44
N ASP A 862 -7.47 5.25 -21.39
CA ASP A 862 -8.77 5.32 -20.69
C ASP A 862 -9.14 6.75 -20.24
N ILE A 863 -8.18 7.48 -19.66
CA ILE A 863 -8.39 8.86 -19.20
C ILE A 863 -8.64 9.80 -20.39
N VAL A 864 -7.85 9.67 -21.46
CA VAL A 864 -7.95 10.55 -22.64
C VAL A 864 -9.23 10.29 -23.43
N GLU A 865 -9.61 9.03 -23.65
CA GLU A 865 -10.87 8.69 -24.32
C GLU A 865 -12.09 9.15 -23.51
N ALA A 866 -12.06 8.98 -22.18
CA ALA A 866 -13.10 9.50 -21.30
C ALA A 866 -13.13 11.03 -21.20
N ASP A 867 -12.10 11.75 -21.67
CA ASP A 867 -12.05 13.22 -21.76
C ASP A 867 -12.49 13.78 -23.12
N GLN A 868 -12.49 12.95 -24.18
CA GLN A 868 -12.86 13.37 -25.55
C GLN A 868 -14.39 13.39 -25.79
N LYS A 869 -15.21 13.06 -24.79
CA LYS A 869 -16.68 13.09 -24.88
C LYS A 869 -17.20 14.53 -25.05
N PRO A 870 -18.14 14.79 -25.98
CA PRO A 870 -18.46 16.14 -26.46
C PRO A 870 -19.18 17.08 -25.47
N THR A 871 -19.48 16.62 -24.25
CA THR A 871 -20.22 17.40 -23.23
C THR A 871 -19.33 18.19 -22.28
N ALA A 872 -18.00 18.03 -22.34
CA ALA A 872 -17.05 18.80 -21.55
C ALA A 872 -16.24 19.75 -22.45
N GLY A 873 -16.26 21.06 -22.16
CA GLY A 873 -15.40 22.02 -22.85
C GLY A 873 -13.93 21.68 -22.65
N ARG A 874 -13.13 21.65 -23.72
CA ARG A 874 -11.75 21.13 -23.70
C ARG A 874 -10.87 21.86 -22.67
N PRO A 875 -10.45 21.19 -21.58
CA PRO A 875 -9.49 21.75 -20.64
C PRO A 875 -8.11 21.71 -21.28
N ALA A 876 -7.43 22.86 -21.34
CA ALA A 876 -6.15 22.98 -22.03
C ALA A 876 -4.95 23.19 -21.09
N PHE A 877 -5.22 23.50 -19.81
CA PHE A 877 -4.20 23.74 -18.79
C PHE A 877 -4.56 23.01 -17.48
N CYS A 878 -3.55 22.39 -16.85
CA CYS A 878 -3.65 21.87 -15.49
C CYS A 878 -2.33 22.11 -14.74
N MET A 879 -2.41 22.34 -13.43
CA MET A 879 -1.23 22.48 -12.57
C MET A 879 -0.70 21.14 -12.05
N ASP A 880 -1.39 20.02 -12.23
CA ASP A 880 -0.88 18.70 -11.85
C ASP A 880 -0.10 18.04 -13.00
N MET A 881 1.05 17.45 -12.71
CA MET A 881 1.74 16.53 -13.64
C MET A 881 1.05 15.17 -13.56
N ALA A 882 0.35 14.76 -14.63
CA ALA A 882 -0.51 13.59 -14.59
C ALA A 882 -0.16 12.57 -15.69
N LEU A 883 -0.07 12.99 -16.95
CA LEU A 883 0.06 12.09 -18.10
C LEU A 883 1.23 12.41 -19.03
N ILE A 884 1.56 13.69 -19.25
CA ILE A 884 2.53 14.06 -20.30
C ILE A 884 3.95 13.59 -19.94
N ARG A 885 4.38 13.82 -18.69
CA ARG A 885 5.70 13.40 -18.19
C ARG A 885 5.86 11.86 -18.14
N PRO A 886 4.89 11.08 -17.62
CA PRO A 886 4.93 9.61 -17.70
C PRO A 886 4.95 9.07 -19.14
N LEU A 887 4.09 9.56 -20.02
CA LEU A 887 4.05 9.10 -21.41
C LEU A 887 5.33 9.42 -22.18
N PHE A 888 5.97 10.57 -21.91
CA PHE A 888 7.30 10.89 -22.45
C PHE A 888 8.35 9.88 -21.97
N ALA A 889 8.36 9.57 -20.67
CA ALA A 889 9.28 8.58 -20.11
C ALA A 889 9.09 7.20 -20.75
N VAL A 890 7.84 6.74 -20.92
CA VAL A 890 7.55 5.49 -21.64
C VAL A 890 8.04 5.54 -23.08
N SER A 891 7.69 6.60 -23.82
CA SER A 891 8.00 6.72 -25.25
C SER A 891 9.50 6.69 -25.54
N CYS A 892 10.32 7.30 -24.67
CA CYS A 892 11.77 7.35 -24.83
C CYS A 892 12.52 6.12 -24.28
N ARG A 893 11.88 5.24 -23.51
CA ARG A 893 12.56 4.13 -22.80
C ARG A 893 12.07 2.74 -23.17
N CYS A 894 10.78 2.59 -23.46
CA CYS A 894 10.22 1.35 -24.00
C CYS A 894 10.65 1.22 -25.46
N ARG A 895 11.28 0.10 -25.86
CA ARG A 895 11.63 -0.20 -27.25
C ARG A 895 10.63 -1.14 -27.95
N ASP A 896 9.59 -1.60 -27.24
CA ASP A 896 8.50 -2.36 -27.85
C ASP A 896 7.75 -1.49 -28.88
N PRO A 897 7.62 -1.95 -30.14
CA PRO A 897 7.10 -1.11 -31.21
C PRO A 897 5.62 -0.77 -31.04
N ILE A 898 4.82 -1.59 -30.34
CA ILE A 898 3.38 -1.39 -30.13
C ILE A 898 3.15 -0.42 -28.98
N ILE A 899 3.79 -0.65 -27.83
CA ILE A 899 3.65 0.15 -26.61
C ILE A 899 4.15 1.58 -26.87
N ARG A 900 5.34 1.72 -27.48
CA ARG A 900 5.94 3.02 -27.83
C ARG A 900 5.02 3.85 -28.73
N ARG A 901 4.52 3.26 -29.82
CA ARG A 901 3.64 3.96 -30.78
C ARG A 901 2.31 4.36 -30.15
N ARG A 902 1.76 3.55 -29.24
CA ARG A 902 0.58 3.93 -28.44
C ARG A 902 0.87 5.11 -27.53
N ALA A 903 1.96 5.10 -26.75
CA ALA A 903 2.35 6.21 -25.88
C ALA A 903 2.47 7.54 -26.66
N ILE A 904 3.15 7.51 -27.81
CA ILE A 904 3.30 8.65 -28.73
C ILE A 904 1.92 9.09 -29.29
N SER A 905 1.04 8.15 -29.64
CA SER A 905 -0.33 8.45 -30.09
C SER A 905 -1.17 9.15 -29.02
N VAL A 906 -1.04 8.75 -27.74
CA VAL A 906 -1.74 9.41 -26.62
C VAL A 906 -1.23 10.84 -26.45
N LEU A 907 0.09 11.05 -26.42
CA LEU A 907 0.67 12.41 -26.36
C LEU A 907 0.12 13.32 -27.46
N ARG A 908 0.08 12.82 -28.70
CA ARG A 908 -0.47 13.55 -29.86
C ARG A 908 -1.95 13.89 -29.72
N LYS A 909 -2.75 13.00 -29.12
CA LYS A 909 -4.21 13.15 -28.95
C LYS A 909 -4.61 13.99 -27.73
N TYR A 910 -3.69 14.23 -26.79
CA TYR A 910 -4.02 14.81 -25.48
C TYR A 910 -4.24 16.34 -25.50
N ASP A 911 -3.61 17.06 -26.45
CA ASP A 911 -3.88 18.48 -26.78
C ASP A 911 -3.88 19.43 -25.56
N ARG A 912 -2.87 19.32 -24.69
CA ARG A 912 -2.83 19.93 -23.34
C ARG A 912 -1.45 20.38 -22.88
N THR A 913 -1.47 21.20 -21.83
CA THR A 913 -0.29 21.59 -21.05
C THR A 913 -0.47 21.23 -19.57
N GLU A 914 0.49 20.48 -19.01
CA GLU A 914 0.57 20.10 -17.59
C GLU A 914 1.74 20.84 -16.93
N GLY A 915 1.45 21.93 -16.23
CA GLY A 915 2.44 22.92 -15.80
C GLY A 915 3.18 23.50 -17.01
N ARG A 916 4.35 22.94 -17.31
CA ARG A 916 5.19 23.31 -18.47
C ARG A 916 5.29 22.23 -19.53
N TRP A 917 4.89 21.00 -19.20
CA TRP A 917 4.89 19.89 -20.15
C TRP A 917 3.80 20.12 -21.18
N ASN A 918 4.19 20.52 -22.39
CA ASN A 918 3.28 20.72 -23.51
C ASN A 918 3.19 19.44 -24.34
N SER A 919 1.98 18.93 -24.58
CA SER A 919 1.78 17.63 -25.24
C SER A 919 2.30 17.59 -26.67
N PHE A 920 2.22 18.70 -27.42
CA PHE A 920 2.73 18.79 -28.80
C PHE A 920 4.26 18.75 -28.83
N ALA A 921 4.94 19.63 -28.09
CA ALA A 921 6.40 19.65 -28.01
C ALA A 921 6.98 18.32 -27.48
N THR A 922 6.27 17.69 -26.54
CA THR A 922 6.65 16.39 -25.97
C THR A 922 6.42 15.24 -26.96
N TYR A 923 5.36 15.30 -27.76
CA TYR A 923 5.11 14.36 -28.86
C TYR A 923 6.19 14.46 -29.95
N GLU A 924 6.52 15.67 -30.42
CA GLU A 924 7.58 15.88 -31.42
C GLU A 924 8.93 15.35 -30.91
N ALA A 925 9.27 15.61 -29.63
CA ALA A 925 10.48 15.07 -29.00
C ALA A 925 10.47 13.54 -28.93
N ALA A 926 9.36 12.92 -28.54
CA ALA A 926 9.23 11.47 -28.44
C ALA A 926 9.26 10.77 -29.81
N GLN A 927 8.61 11.37 -30.81
CA GLN A 927 8.68 10.93 -32.21
C GLN A 927 10.12 11.00 -32.72
N ARG A 928 10.83 12.11 -32.46
CA ARG A 928 12.22 12.28 -32.85
C ARG A 928 13.16 11.23 -32.23
N VAL A 929 12.96 10.89 -30.96
CA VAL A 929 13.70 9.78 -30.30
C VAL A 929 13.45 8.45 -31.00
N MET A 930 12.19 8.11 -31.28
CA MET A 930 11.83 6.89 -32.02
C MET A 930 12.47 6.86 -33.41
N ASP A 931 12.42 7.96 -34.15
CA ASP A 931 12.98 8.09 -35.51
C ASP A 931 14.52 7.94 -35.53
N ILE A 932 15.20 8.25 -34.42
CA ILE A 932 16.67 8.07 -34.29
C ILE A 932 17.02 6.61 -34.02
N GLU A 933 16.32 5.95 -33.08
CA GLU A 933 16.61 4.56 -32.70
C GLU A 933 16.16 3.55 -33.76
N GLU A 934 15.06 3.82 -34.47
CA GLU A 934 14.48 2.92 -35.47
C GLU A 934 14.96 3.24 -36.91
N ALA A 935 15.97 4.11 -37.05
CA ALA A 935 16.51 4.57 -38.33
C ALA A 935 17.07 3.42 -39.19
N GLY A 936 16.37 3.09 -40.27
CA GLY A 936 16.77 2.05 -41.23
C GLY A 936 16.29 0.63 -40.89
N LEU A 937 15.58 0.44 -39.77
CA LEU A 937 14.96 -0.82 -39.41
C LEU A 937 13.65 -1.03 -40.19
N GLN A 938 13.29 -2.29 -40.46
CA GLN A 938 12.04 -2.67 -41.14
C GLN A 938 11.37 -3.82 -40.39
N SER A 939 10.03 -3.80 -40.33
CA SER A 939 9.21 -4.87 -39.73
C SER A 939 9.54 -5.22 -38.27
N LEU A 940 9.71 -4.21 -37.40
CA LEU A 940 9.92 -4.42 -35.97
C LEU A 940 8.72 -5.14 -35.32
N THR A 941 9.02 -6.10 -34.46
CA THR A 941 8.05 -6.94 -33.72
C THR A 941 8.27 -6.95 -32.22
N SER A 942 9.48 -6.62 -31.74
CA SER A 942 9.88 -6.70 -30.33
C SER A 942 10.93 -5.63 -29.99
N CYS A 943 11.30 -5.52 -28.71
CA CYS A 943 12.40 -4.66 -28.27
C CYS A 943 13.76 -5.06 -28.86
N ASP A 944 13.97 -6.37 -29.08
CA ASP A 944 15.24 -6.93 -29.55
C ASP A 944 15.60 -6.46 -30.97
N ASP A 945 14.61 -6.05 -31.75
CA ASP A 945 14.83 -5.46 -33.08
C ASP A 945 15.60 -4.12 -33.01
N VAL A 946 15.47 -3.38 -31.90
CA VAL A 946 16.25 -2.16 -31.60
C VAL A 946 17.50 -2.54 -30.80
N GLN A 947 18.56 -2.86 -31.51
CA GLN A 947 19.86 -3.27 -30.97
C GLN A 947 20.54 -2.16 -30.12
N GLU A 948 21.37 -2.55 -29.15
CA GLU A 948 22.02 -1.64 -28.19
C GLU A 948 22.71 -0.43 -28.84
N TRP A 949 23.49 -0.65 -29.91
CA TRP A 949 24.20 0.41 -30.64
C TRP A 949 23.28 1.48 -31.26
N ALA A 950 22.01 1.17 -31.49
CA ALA A 950 21.02 2.09 -32.02
C ALA A 950 20.30 2.89 -30.92
N ARG A 951 20.31 2.39 -29.67
CA ARG A 951 19.63 3.01 -28.53
C ARG A 951 20.36 4.28 -28.08
N ILE A 952 19.59 5.30 -27.73
CA ILE A 952 20.11 6.55 -27.17
C ILE A 952 19.83 6.66 -25.67
N SER A 953 20.81 7.16 -24.93
CA SER A 953 20.77 7.31 -23.48
C SER A 953 20.63 8.78 -23.09
N ASN A 954 20.48 9.06 -21.78
CA ASN A 954 20.41 10.41 -21.21
C ASN A 954 19.38 11.37 -21.85
N VAL A 955 18.30 10.81 -22.43
CA VAL A 955 17.24 11.57 -23.09
C VAL A 955 16.54 12.50 -22.09
N SER A 956 16.58 13.80 -22.38
CA SER A 956 15.93 14.86 -21.60
C SER A 956 15.38 15.97 -22.50
N LEU A 957 14.30 16.62 -22.06
CA LEU A 957 13.64 17.70 -22.80
C LEU A 957 13.66 18.98 -21.95
N VAL A 958 14.46 19.96 -22.36
CA VAL A 958 14.72 21.19 -21.61
C VAL A 958 13.93 22.34 -22.22
N PHE A 959 12.93 22.85 -21.51
CA PHE A 959 12.08 23.95 -21.99
C PHE A 959 12.76 25.32 -21.76
N HIS A 960 12.63 26.27 -22.69
CA HIS A 960 13.22 27.63 -22.60
C HIS A 960 12.35 28.59 -21.76
N LEU A 961 12.97 29.33 -20.82
CA LEU A 961 12.24 30.03 -19.74
C LEU A 961 11.35 31.20 -20.21
N THR A 962 11.66 31.75 -21.38
CA THR A 962 11.08 32.97 -21.94
C THR A 962 10.48 32.79 -23.34
N GLU A 963 10.64 31.61 -23.95
CA GLU A 963 10.29 31.35 -25.34
C GLU A 963 9.56 30.01 -25.48
N ARG A 964 8.72 29.86 -26.50
CA ARG A 964 8.08 28.57 -26.86
C ARG A 964 9.05 27.66 -27.63
N ARG A 965 10.16 27.35 -26.99
CA ARG A 965 11.16 26.42 -27.49
C ARG A 965 11.53 25.42 -26.41
N ALA A 966 11.94 24.24 -26.83
CA ALA A 966 12.52 23.21 -26.00
C ALA A 966 13.73 22.63 -26.71
N THR A 967 14.58 21.99 -25.94
CA THR A 967 15.83 21.43 -26.42
C THR A 967 15.88 19.98 -25.99
N LEU A 968 15.81 19.08 -26.96
CA LEU A 968 15.99 17.65 -26.78
C LEU A 968 17.50 17.41 -26.66
N VAL A 969 17.93 16.88 -25.52
CA VAL A 969 19.32 16.53 -25.25
C VAL A 969 19.39 15.03 -25.03
N TYR A 970 20.33 14.36 -25.70
CA TYR A 970 20.52 12.91 -25.59
C TYR A 970 21.98 12.52 -25.84
N SER A 971 22.34 11.31 -25.44
CA SER A 971 23.65 10.69 -25.62
C SER A 971 23.58 9.59 -26.68
N ARG A 972 24.56 9.55 -27.60
CA ARG A 972 24.68 8.52 -28.63
C ARG A 972 26.12 8.04 -28.77
N LEU A 973 26.30 6.74 -29.00
CA LEU A 973 27.59 6.14 -29.36
C LEU A 973 28.01 6.60 -30.77
N ARG A 974 29.30 6.90 -30.93
CA ARG A 974 29.82 7.55 -32.13
C ARG A 974 30.47 6.60 -33.14
N ASP A 975 31.20 5.59 -32.67
CA ASP A 975 32.04 4.69 -33.46
C ASP A 975 32.21 3.34 -32.72
N GLU A 976 32.85 2.34 -33.35
CA GLU A 976 33.26 1.03 -32.79
C GLU A 976 34.16 1.08 -31.53
N TYR A 977 34.55 2.29 -31.12
CA TYR A 977 35.45 2.59 -29.99
C TYR A 977 34.74 3.30 -28.81
N ASP A 978 33.41 3.18 -28.74
CA ASP A 978 32.57 3.43 -27.55
C ASP A 978 32.57 4.87 -26.99
N GLN A 979 32.99 5.85 -27.80
CA GLN A 979 32.92 7.26 -27.40
C GLN A 979 31.48 7.78 -27.45
N THR A 980 30.88 8.00 -26.28
CA THR A 980 29.56 8.62 -26.14
C THR A 980 29.64 10.12 -26.39
N ARG A 981 28.81 10.66 -27.30
CA ARG A 981 28.66 12.10 -27.54
C ARG A 981 27.27 12.59 -27.12
N GLN A 982 27.21 13.72 -26.43
CA GLN A 982 25.96 14.45 -26.21
C GLN A 982 25.56 15.24 -27.47
N ILE A 983 24.30 15.14 -27.85
CA ILE A 983 23.68 15.80 -28.99
C ILE A 983 22.49 16.63 -28.49
N THR A 984 22.28 17.77 -29.13
CA THR A 984 21.35 18.82 -28.72
C THR A 984 20.54 19.26 -29.95
N GLU A 985 19.23 19.05 -29.93
CA GLU A 985 18.30 19.45 -31.00
C GLU A 985 17.24 20.42 -30.47
N VAL A 986 16.81 21.40 -31.28
CA VAL A 986 15.82 22.42 -30.87
C VAL A 986 14.46 22.11 -31.47
N ILE A 987 13.41 22.19 -30.65
CA ILE A 987 12.01 21.97 -31.00
C ILE A 987 11.24 23.26 -30.66
N GLU A 988 10.53 23.82 -31.64
CA GLU A 988 9.73 25.06 -31.51
C GLU A 988 8.23 24.74 -31.65
N TRP A 989 7.33 25.49 -30.98
CA TRP A 989 5.86 25.34 -31.10
C TRP A 989 5.04 26.63 -30.86
#